data_AF-A0A3S1A8V8-F1
#
_entry.id   AF-A0A3S1A8V8-F1
#
_cell.length_a   1.000
_cell.length_b   1.000
_cell.length_c   1.000
_cell.angle_alpha   90.00
_cell.angle_beta   90.00
_cell.angle_gamma   90.00
#
_symmetry.space_group_name_H-M   'P 1'
#
loop_
_entity.id
_entity.type
_entity.pdbx_description
1 polymer ?
#
loop_
_entity_poly.entity_id
_entity_poly.type
_entity_poly.pdbx_seq_one_letter_code
_entity_poly.pdbx_strand_id
1 'polypeptide(L)'
;MSSSSFRTPPTPKAHNFLTKFIAEIAPRFFDRALEKVGIKQFKWLVLLSLVISIPLIITPLEVWQQGVISVFLVVLGQIIVRAEEQESSIDISQYYHLFMVWLSIVTTMRYLYYRVSYTLNFDTWVNGIACGLLFAAELYAILTLVLAYFQTLKIKERQPISLNAIPEEEWYSVDIYIPTYNEDVDLVRKTALAAQACEYAPGKKTVYVLDDGRPERYKEDDPRREKFRGRREQLRQMCEELGCIHMTRDNNEHAKAGNINTAFRKTHGDLVMILDCDHIPSRQFLLHTVGFFYDPKVSFVQTPHWFYNPDPFERNLVTSGRIPVGNELFYKVLQKGNDFWNAAFFCGSAAIIRKDHALEVGGIAVETVTEDCHTALRLHGRGYKSVYYDKIMVAGLAPDTFNAYVGQQVRWARGMAQILRLENPLLNFKHKLSLGQRICYLSATSHFLYGYPRLVYAVAPTLFLLFGINSVQGLGIETLAYAVPHILLSLFTNHIIYKHVRFSFWNEIFEFVMSFQAGWVTLLALINPKMGSFNVTDKGVNISKRTFDWESMRGLVVVTALVVCSLLAVPYWLLLRPEDWQAVMVNTIWSGFNIILLSSALLVGFEQPQIRTAHRLQRRLAVMISVDNQTLMGETINISETGALVKLESWPNLPDEVQIEVHGDFTARATLTARVIRLSPVNDTETHLAIDFINITDDQRDALTLVIYSDVREWYSQNREYADQPFASLGFLATSLTRSLRDMKSTQTKKVRKQVQAHGQIYWDGHFFPGVATEIGVTGLRLELNSKRAVSSDKTLTQQDLQSMQKSKPLVGLLLSQEAAPASPNRFVAEITSVIETGNGLAIEMNFPEKFRERQSTKIKQLLQAL
;
A
#
# COMPACT_ATOMS: atom_id res chain seq x y z
N MET A 1 2.11 6.22 33.33
CA MET A 1 3.37 6.05 34.06
C MET A 1 3.28 4.83 34.97
N SER A 2 3.93 3.72 34.61
CA SER A 2 4.46 2.71 35.55
C SER A 2 5.48 1.82 34.83
N SER A 3 6.67 1.78 35.42
CA SER A 3 7.84 0.92 35.23
C SER A 3 7.95 0.03 33.98
N SER A 4 8.77 0.50 33.05
CA SER A 4 9.51 -0.30 32.07
C SER A 4 10.37 -1.38 32.77
N SER A 5 10.05 -2.66 32.58
CA SER A 5 11.02 -3.71 32.80
C SER A 5 12.05 -3.64 31.67
N PHE A 6 13.24 -3.14 32.00
CA PHE A 6 14.42 -3.28 31.15
C PHE A 6 14.64 -4.77 30.91
N ARG A 7 14.30 -5.25 29.72
CA ARG A 7 14.85 -6.51 29.20
C ARG A 7 16.35 -6.30 29.09
N THR A 8 17.09 -6.93 29.97
CA THR A 8 18.53 -7.13 29.83
C THR A 8 18.82 -7.73 28.44
N PRO A 9 19.83 -7.24 27.71
CA PRO A 9 20.20 -7.82 26.43
C PRO A 9 20.58 -9.29 26.64
N PRO A 10 20.26 -10.19 25.69
CA PRO A 10 20.68 -11.59 25.80
C PRO A 10 22.20 -11.64 25.90
N THR A 11 22.70 -12.43 26.84
CA THR A 11 24.13 -12.72 26.98
C THR A 11 24.68 -13.27 25.65
N PRO A 12 25.82 -12.77 25.15
CA PRO A 12 26.35 -13.22 23.87
C PRO A 12 26.81 -14.67 24.02
N LYS A 13 26.12 -15.60 23.35
CA LYS A 13 26.60 -16.97 23.17
C LYS A 13 27.97 -16.92 22.49
N ALA A 14 28.90 -17.74 22.99
CA ALA A 14 30.28 -17.86 22.53
C ALA A 14 30.39 -17.71 21.00
N HIS A 15 30.89 -16.54 20.57
CA HIS A 15 31.04 -16.22 19.16
C HIS A 15 32.16 -17.07 18.55
N ASN A 16 31.84 -17.76 17.46
CA ASN A 16 32.82 -18.42 16.60
C ASN A 16 33.88 -17.39 16.20
N PHE A 17 35.16 -17.77 16.20
CA PHE A 17 36.27 -16.89 15.80
C PHE A 17 36.02 -16.21 14.44
N LEU A 18 35.42 -16.94 13.49
CA LEU A 18 35.03 -16.43 12.18
C LEU A 18 34.03 -15.27 12.27
N THR A 19 33.03 -15.37 13.15
CA THR A 19 32.01 -14.36 13.38
C THR A 19 32.60 -13.10 14.00
N LYS A 20 33.53 -13.25 14.94
CA LYS A 20 34.23 -12.11 15.55
C LYS A 20 35.17 -11.40 14.57
N PHE A 21 35.88 -12.16 13.72
CA PHE A 21 36.73 -11.59 12.68
C PHE A 21 35.91 -10.79 11.65
N ILE A 22 34.78 -11.35 11.20
CA ILE A 22 33.89 -10.71 10.22
C ILE A 22 33.15 -9.52 10.82
N ALA A 23 32.67 -9.61 12.07
CA ALA A 23 31.85 -8.57 12.69
C ALA A 23 32.64 -7.40 13.28
N GLU A 24 33.77 -7.64 13.94
CA GLU A 24 34.48 -6.58 14.68
C GLU A 24 35.77 -6.12 14.00
N ILE A 25 36.48 -7.02 13.30
CA ILE A 25 37.85 -6.76 12.83
C ILE A 25 37.86 -6.31 11.36
N ALA A 26 37.15 -7.01 10.48
CA ALA A 26 37.14 -6.69 9.05
C ALA A 26 36.59 -5.29 8.74
N PRO A 27 35.44 -4.84 9.29
CA PRO A 27 34.90 -3.51 9.01
C PRO A 27 35.81 -2.41 9.55
N ARG A 28 36.33 -2.56 10.78
CA ARG A 28 37.27 -1.60 11.39
C ARG A 28 38.63 -1.55 10.69
N PHE A 29 39.06 -2.66 10.08
CA PHE A 29 40.23 -2.69 9.20
C PHE A 29 39.97 -1.88 7.94
N PHE A 30 38.80 -2.07 7.31
CA PHE A 30 38.39 -1.28 6.15
C PHE A 30 38.24 0.19 6.50
N ASP A 31 37.64 0.57 7.63
CA ASP A 31 37.55 1.96 8.07
C ASP A 31 38.93 2.59 8.27
N ARG A 32 39.83 1.94 9.03
CA ARG A 32 41.20 2.46 9.23
C ARG A 32 42.02 2.51 7.95
N ALA A 33 41.76 1.60 7.00
CA ALA A 33 42.39 1.61 5.69
C ALA A 33 41.79 2.70 4.79
N LEU A 34 40.46 2.82 4.73
CA LEU A 34 39.70 3.75 3.88
C LEU A 34 39.83 5.20 4.36
N GLU A 35 39.86 5.45 5.66
CA GLU A 35 40.02 6.78 6.27
C GLU A 35 41.42 7.36 5.96
N LYS A 36 42.42 6.49 5.73
CA LYS A 36 43.78 6.86 5.25
C LYS A 36 43.92 6.88 3.73
N VAL A 37 42.90 6.42 3.00
CA VAL A 37 42.90 6.24 1.54
C VAL A 37 42.05 7.35 0.94
N GLY A 38 42.72 8.42 0.51
CA GLY A 38 42.11 9.44 -0.34
C GLY A 38 41.55 8.86 -1.64
N ILE A 39 40.77 9.67 -2.36
CA ILE A 39 40.05 9.29 -3.61
C ILE A 39 40.95 8.56 -4.62
N LYS A 40 42.25 8.87 -4.66
CA LYS A 40 43.23 8.22 -5.54
C LYS A 40 43.52 6.77 -5.12
N GLN A 41 43.69 6.48 -3.83
CA GLN A 41 43.92 5.12 -3.34
C GLN A 41 42.64 4.27 -3.41
N PHE A 42 41.45 4.86 -3.24
CA PHE A 42 40.18 4.16 -3.41
C PHE A 42 39.99 3.66 -4.86
N LYS A 43 40.36 4.48 -5.85
CA LYS A 43 40.38 4.07 -7.26
C LYS A 43 41.31 2.87 -7.51
N TRP A 44 42.47 2.81 -6.85
CA TRP A 44 43.38 1.67 -6.95
C TRP A 44 42.82 0.42 -6.29
N LEU A 45 42.12 0.55 -5.17
CA LEU A 45 41.46 -0.58 -4.50
C LEU A 45 40.35 -1.17 -5.38
N VAL A 46 39.52 -0.32 -5.99
CA VAL A 46 38.50 -0.75 -6.98
C VAL A 46 39.15 -1.44 -8.18
N LEU A 47 40.24 -0.86 -8.71
CA LEU A 47 40.98 -1.47 -9.82
C LEU A 47 41.56 -2.84 -9.44
N LEU A 48 42.13 -2.96 -8.24
CA LEU A 48 42.66 -4.23 -7.72
C LEU A 48 41.54 -5.27 -7.57
N SER A 49 40.40 -4.89 -7.00
CA SER A 49 39.23 -5.76 -6.90
C SER A 49 38.76 -6.24 -8.28
N LEU A 50 38.72 -5.35 -9.28
CA LEU A 50 38.38 -5.73 -10.66
C LEU A 50 39.39 -6.72 -11.24
N VAL A 51 40.70 -6.50 -11.05
CA VAL A 51 41.75 -7.41 -11.52
C VAL A 51 41.64 -8.78 -10.87
N ILE A 52 41.38 -8.84 -9.55
CA ILE A 52 41.20 -10.09 -8.81
C ILE A 52 39.90 -10.81 -9.23
N SER A 53 38.87 -10.08 -9.65
CA SER A 53 37.61 -10.67 -10.13
C SER A 53 37.76 -11.40 -11.47
N ILE A 54 38.71 -11.01 -12.34
CA ILE A 54 38.89 -11.63 -13.67
C ILE A 54 39.06 -13.15 -13.58
N PRO A 55 40.05 -13.71 -12.83
CA PRO A 55 40.21 -15.16 -12.75
C PRO A 55 38.99 -15.86 -12.13
N LEU A 56 38.29 -15.22 -11.18
CA LEU A 56 37.05 -15.78 -10.59
C LEU A 56 35.92 -15.90 -11.63
N ILE A 57 35.90 -15.02 -12.64
CA ILE A 57 34.88 -15.01 -13.68
C ILE A 57 35.21 -16.00 -14.80
N ILE A 58 36.44 -15.99 -15.33
CA ILE A 58 36.76 -16.68 -16.59
C ILE A 58 37.34 -18.09 -16.41
N THR A 59 37.79 -18.47 -15.20
CA THR A 59 38.44 -19.77 -15.01
C THR A 59 37.44 -20.90 -15.29
N PRO A 60 37.71 -21.77 -16.29
CA PRO A 60 36.87 -22.93 -16.56
C PRO A 60 37.04 -23.95 -15.43
N LEU A 61 35.94 -24.53 -14.97
CA LEU A 61 35.93 -25.51 -13.89
C LEU A 61 35.09 -26.72 -14.30
N GLU A 62 35.47 -27.89 -13.79
CA GLU A 62 34.61 -29.06 -13.88
C GLU A 62 33.31 -28.83 -13.08
N VAL A 63 32.21 -29.46 -13.49
CA VAL A 63 30.87 -29.22 -12.90
C VAL A 63 30.85 -29.40 -11.38
N TRP A 64 31.55 -30.41 -10.85
CA TRP A 64 31.61 -30.65 -9.40
C TRP A 64 32.45 -29.57 -8.68
N GLN A 65 33.54 -29.07 -9.29
CA GLN A 65 34.36 -27.99 -8.73
C GLN A 65 33.56 -26.70 -8.67
N GLN A 66 32.86 -26.37 -9.77
CA GLN A 66 31.92 -25.27 -9.79
C GLN A 66 30.86 -25.44 -8.70
N GLY A 67 30.27 -26.64 -8.56
CA GLY A 67 29.29 -26.94 -7.52
C GLY A 67 29.79 -26.68 -6.10
N VAL A 68 31.03 -27.06 -5.79
CA VAL A 68 31.65 -26.78 -4.48
C VAL A 68 31.82 -25.28 -4.24
N ILE A 69 32.32 -24.54 -5.23
CA ILE A 69 32.46 -23.08 -5.14
C ILE A 69 31.09 -22.43 -4.99
N SER A 70 30.10 -22.87 -5.75
CA SER A 70 28.72 -22.42 -5.69
C SER A 70 28.15 -22.53 -4.27
N VAL A 71 28.28 -23.70 -3.64
CA VAL A 71 27.84 -23.91 -2.25
C VAL A 71 28.61 -23.00 -1.29
N PHE A 72 29.94 -22.94 -1.42
CA PHE A 72 30.78 -22.10 -0.56
C PHE A 72 30.37 -20.62 -0.62
N LEU A 73 30.19 -20.07 -1.82
CA LEU A 73 29.82 -18.66 -2.01
C LEU A 73 28.42 -18.36 -1.47
N VAL A 74 27.46 -19.26 -1.66
CA VAL A 74 26.10 -19.11 -1.10
C VAL A 74 26.13 -19.14 0.43
N VAL A 75 26.87 -20.07 1.03
CA VAL A 75 27.05 -20.14 2.50
C VAL A 75 27.73 -18.88 3.02
N LEU A 76 28.77 -18.39 2.35
CA LEU A 76 29.44 -17.14 2.69
C LEU A 76 28.47 -15.95 2.67
N GLY A 77 27.69 -15.81 1.58
CA GLY A 77 26.67 -14.76 1.48
C GLY A 77 25.63 -14.84 2.60
N GLN A 78 25.19 -16.05 2.96
CA GLN A 78 24.26 -16.24 4.06
C GLN A 78 24.86 -15.88 5.44
N ILE A 79 26.14 -16.18 5.66
CA ILE A 79 26.86 -15.78 6.88
C ILE A 79 26.92 -14.25 6.98
N ILE A 80 27.17 -13.57 5.86
CA ILE A 80 27.26 -12.10 5.80
C ILE A 80 25.91 -11.45 6.10
N VAL A 81 24.82 -11.94 5.48
CA VAL A 81 23.48 -11.42 5.78
C VAL A 81 23.13 -11.59 7.26
N ARG A 82 23.42 -12.76 7.85
CA ARG A 82 23.20 -12.98 9.29
C ARG A 82 24.08 -12.10 10.18
N ALA A 83 25.29 -11.76 9.74
CA ALA A 83 26.15 -10.82 10.45
C ALA A 83 25.60 -9.40 10.38
N GLU A 84 25.06 -9.00 9.22
CA GLU A 84 24.39 -7.70 9.05
C GLU A 84 23.12 -7.58 9.90
N GLU A 85 22.31 -8.64 10.00
CA GLU A 85 21.11 -8.66 10.85
C GLU A 85 21.40 -8.46 12.35
N GLN A 86 22.61 -8.78 12.80
CA GLN A 86 23.04 -8.60 14.19
C GLN A 86 23.72 -7.25 14.43
N GLU A 87 24.00 -6.51 13.36
CA GLU A 87 24.70 -5.24 13.42
C GLU A 87 23.72 -4.08 13.58
N SER A 88 24.04 -3.17 14.51
CA SER A 88 23.22 -1.99 14.79
C SER A 88 23.72 -0.74 14.07
N SER A 89 24.98 -0.75 13.65
CA SER A 89 25.59 0.37 12.92
C SER A 89 25.19 0.39 11.45
N ILE A 90 24.60 1.50 11.02
CA ILE A 90 24.22 1.75 9.62
C ILE A 90 25.45 1.73 8.70
N ASP A 91 26.57 2.29 9.15
CA ASP A 91 27.80 2.38 8.34
C ASP A 91 28.40 0.99 8.08
N ILE A 92 28.36 0.10 9.09
CA ILE A 92 28.85 -1.28 8.94
C ILE A 92 27.91 -2.10 8.04
N SER A 93 26.59 -1.93 8.17
CA SER A 93 25.60 -2.53 7.26
C SER A 93 25.86 -2.11 5.80
N GLN A 94 26.23 -0.86 5.55
CA GLN A 94 26.62 -0.40 4.20
C GLN A 94 27.86 -1.13 3.66
N TYR A 95 28.87 -1.41 4.49
CA TYR A 95 30.03 -2.19 4.04
C TYR A 95 29.68 -3.64 3.70
N TYR A 96 28.82 -4.29 4.49
CA TYR A 96 28.30 -5.62 4.15
C TYR A 96 27.55 -5.59 2.82
N HIS A 97 26.69 -4.60 2.61
CA HIS A 97 25.98 -4.42 1.34
C HIS A 97 26.96 -4.26 0.17
N LEU A 98 27.96 -3.38 0.27
CA LEU A 98 28.94 -3.17 -0.80
C LEU A 98 29.76 -4.42 -1.12
N PHE A 99 30.16 -5.17 -0.10
CA PHE A 99 30.85 -6.45 -0.30
C PHE A 99 29.95 -7.48 -1.00
N MET A 100 28.69 -7.57 -0.58
CA MET A 100 27.70 -8.45 -1.21
C MET A 100 27.40 -8.04 -2.66
N VAL A 101 27.34 -6.75 -2.97
CA VAL A 101 27.24 -6.23 -4.35
C VAL A 101 28.41 -6.70 -5.19
N TRP A 102 29.65 -6.57 -4.70
CA TRP A 102 30.84 -7.05 -5.42
C TRP A 102 30.75 -8.57 -5.65
N LEU A 103 30.45 -9.35 -4.61
CA LEU A 103 30.34 -10.80 -4.71
C LEU A 103 29.24 -11.24 -5.68
N SER A 104 28.08 -10.58 -5.65
CA SER A 104 26.98 -10.83 -6.58
C SER A 104 27.37 -10.49 -8.02
N ILE A 105 28.03 -9.35 -8.26
CA ILE A 105 28.51 -8.99 -9.61
C ILE A 105 29.50 -10.04 -10.13
N VAL A 106 30.44 -10.51 -9.31
CA VAL A 106 31.39 -11.55 -9.72
C VAL A 106 30.69 -12.83 -10.15
N THR A 107 29.73 -13.34 -9.37
CA THR A 107 29.00 -14.56 -9.73
C THR A 107 28.05 -14.35 -10.91
N THR A 108 27.46 -13.17 -11.04
CA THR A 108 26.67 -12.75 -12.21
C THR A 108 27.51 -12.77 -13.48
N MET A 109 28.69 -12.18 -13.45
CA MET A 109 29.58 -12.13 -14.61
C MET A 109 30.15 -13.50 -14.94
N ARG A 110 30.40 -14.35 -13.94
CA ARG A 110 30.76 -15.77 -14.14
C ARG A 110 29.64 -16.53 -14.85
N TYR A 111 28.38 -16.35 -14.42
CA TYR A 111 27.22 -16.93 -15.10
C TYR A 111 27.09 -16.41 -16.54
N LEU A 112 27.23 -15.10 -16.75
CA LEU A 112 27.15 -14.50 -18.09
C LEU A 112 28.27 -15.02 -19.01
N TYR A 113 29.50 -15.12 -18.49
CA TYR A 113 30.64 -15.69 -19.22
C TYR A 113 30.36 -17.14 -19.61
N TYR A 114 29.85 -17.95 -18.68
CA TYR A 114 29.43 -19.32 -18.97
C TYR A 114 28.34 -19.37 -20.04
N ARG A 115 27.32 -18.49 -19.93
CA ARG A 115 26.22 -18.42 -20.88
C ARG A 115 26.71 -18.16 -22.30
N VAL A 116 27.53 -17.13 -22.47
CA VAL A 116 28.09 -16.71 -23.78
C VAL A 116 29.05 -17.76 -24.36
N SER A 117 29.89 -18.37 -23.52
CA SER A 117 30.98 -19.22 -23.99
C SER A 117 30.57 -20.66 -24.28
N TYR A 118 29.57 -21.20 -23.58
CA TYR A 118 29.30 -22.65 -23.59
C TYR A 118 27.86 -23.05 -23.91
N THR A 119 26.88 -22.14 -23.82
CA THR A 119 25.46 -22.55 -23.80
C THR A 119 24.55 -21.87 -24.82
N LEU A 120 25.10 -21.04 -25.71
CA LEU A 120 24.35 -20.45 -26.80
C LEU A 120 24.04 -21.54 -27.85
N ASN A 121 22.76 -21.78 -28.13
CA ASN A 121 22.32 -22.81 -29.06
C ASN A 121 21.88 -22.18 -30.39
N PHE A 122 22.66 -22.40 -31.44
CA PHE A 122 22.35 -21.97 -32.81
C PHE A 122 22.23 -23.14 -33.80
N ASP A 123 21.99 -24.36 -33.30
CA ASP A 123 21.96 -25.58 -34.12
C ASP A 123 20.85 -25.55 -35.17
N THR A 124 19.70 -24.96 -34.83
CA THR A 124 18.58 -24.71 -35.75
C THR A 124 18.12 -23.26 -35.64
N TRP A 125 17.46 -22.74 -36.68
CA TRP A 125 16.93 -21.38 -36.65
C TRP A 125 15.88 -21.18 -35.53
N VAL A 126 15.08 -22.20 -35.23
CA VAL A 126 14.08 -22.17 -34.14
C VAL A 126 14.76 -22.09 -32.77
N ASN A 127 15.75 -22.96 -32.52
CA ASN A 127 16.54 -22.93 -31.29
C ASN A 127 17.33 -21.61 -31.17
N GLY A 128 17.90 -21.12 -32.26
CA GLY A 128 18.63 -19.85 -32.30
C GLY A 128 17.78 -18.64 -31.94
N ILE A 129 16.53 -18.58 -32.44
CA ILE A 129 15.58 -17.53 -32.05
C ILE A 129 15.22 -17.66 -30.57
N ALA A 130 14.85 -18.85 -30.10
CA ALA A 130 14.48 -19.06 -28.70
C ALA A 130 15.65 -18.74 -27.74
N CYS A 131 16.86 -19.16 -28.10
CA CYS A 131 18.10 -18.85 -27.39
C CYS A 131 18.37 -17.35 -27.35
N GLY A 132 18.27 -16.66 -28.49
CA GLY A 132 18.45 -15.21 -28.58
C GLY A 132 17.45 -14.43 -27.73
N LEU A 133 16.18 -14.84 -27.73
CA LEU A 133 15.14 -14.23 -26.90
C LEU A 133 15.42 -14.43 -25.40
N LEU A 134 15.77 -15.66 -24.99
CA LEU A 134 16.12 -15.95 -23.61
C LEU A 134 17.37 -15.15 -23.18
N PHE A 135 18.41 -15.13 -24.00
CA PHE A 135 19.64 -14.42 -23.69
C PHE A 135 19.43 -12.91 -23.59
N ALA A 136 18.61 -12.30 -24.45
CA ALA A 136 18.26 -10.88 -24.35
C ALA A 136 17.46 -10.58 -23.06
N ALA A 137 16.57 -11.48 -22.64
CA ALA A 137 15.86 -11.36 -21.36
C ALA A 137 16.82 -11.42 -20.16
N GLU A 138 17.81 -12.33 -20.20
CA GLU A 138 18.85 -12.44 -19.17
C GLU A 138 19.75 -11.20 -19.11
N LEU A 139 20.18 -10.67 -20.27
CA LEU A 139 20.96 -9.44 -20.34
C LEU A 139 20.20 -8.25 -19.76
N TYR A 140 18.90 -8.16 -20.02
CA TYR A 140 18.07 -7.13 -19.40
C TYR A 140 17.99 -7.28 -17.88
N ALA A 141 17.81 -8.50 -17.35
CA ALA A 141 17.78 -8.74 -15.92
C ALA A 141 19.13 -8.42 -15.24
N ILE A 142 20.25 -8.74 -15.89
CA ILE A 142 21.59 -8.38 -15.40
C ILE A 142 21.79 -6.87 -15.44
N LEU A 143 21.35 -6.19 -16.51
CA LEU A 143 21.42 -4.73 -16.61
C LEU A 143 20.63 -4.08 -15.47
N THR A 144 19.37 -4.46 -15.25
CA THR A 144 18.55 -3.88 -14.18
C THR A 144 19.10 -4.18 -12.79
N LEU A 145 19.72 -5.35 -12.58
CA LEU A 145 20.42 -5.68 -11.34
C LEU A 145 21.59 -4.70 -11.09
N VAL A 146 22.45 -4.49 -12.09
CA VAL A 146 23.59 -3.57 -11.98
C VAL A 146 23.13 -2.13 -11.76
N LEU A 147 22.05 -1.70 -12.45
CA LEU A 147 21.46 -0.38 -12.27
C LEU A 147 20.88 -0.20 -10.86
N ALA A 148 20.19 -1.22 -10.33
CA ALA A 148 19.69 -1.20 -8.96
C ALA A 148 20.83 -1.10 -7.94
N TYR A 149 21.90 -1.89 -8.10
CA TYR A 149 23.08 -1.79 -7.25
C TYR A 149 23.72 -0.43 -7.29
N PHE A 150 23.82 0.19 -8.47
CA PHE A 150 24.36 1.55 -8.59
C PHE A 150 23.54 2.57 -7.78
N GLN A 151 22.20 2.46 -7.81
CA GLN A 151 21.30 3.32 -7.05
C GLN A 151 21.38 3.07 -5.54
N THR A 152 21.64 1.83 -5.11
CA THR A 152 21.70 1.46 -3.69
C THR A 152 23.11 1.49 -3.11
N LEU A 153 24.15 1.90 -3.86
CA LEU A 153 25.52 2.02 -3.36
C LEU A 153 25.61 2.87 -2.08
N LYS A 154 24.78 3.92 -1.99
CA LYS A 154 24.63 4.73 -0.78
C LYS A 154 23.22 5.29 -0.69
N ILE A 155 22.60 5.08 0.47
CA ILE A 155 21.29 5.64 0.80
C ILE A 155 21.51 6.95 1.55
N LYS A 156 20.89 8.03 1.06
CA LYS A 156 21.00 9.36 1.67
C LYS A 156 19.77 9.67 2.52
N GLU A 157 20.02 9.89 3.80
CA GLU A 157 19.02 10.37 4.76
C GLU A 157 19.14 11.89 4.89
N ARG A 158 18.02 12.60 4.81
CA ARG A 158 17.97 14.05 5.00
C ARG A 158 17.19 14.41 6.23
N GLN A 159 17.72 15.39 6.97
CA GLN A 159 17.01 16.05 8.05
C GLN A 159 16.39 17.35 7.53
N PRO A 160 15.22 17.76 8.06
CA PRO A 160 14.61 19.02 7.66
C PRO A 160 15.50 20.18 8.11
N ILE A 161 15.54 21.25 7.31
CA ILE A 161 16.20 22.49 7.67
C ILE A 161 15.16 23.36 8.38
N SER A 162 15.39 23.64 9.66
CA SER A 162 14.45 24.45 10.47
C SER A 162 14.39 25.89 9.94
N LEU A 163 13.16 26.38 9.76
CA LEU A 163 12.90 27.78 9.42
C LEU A 163 13.02 28.73 10.63
N ASN A 164 13.09 28.20 11.86
CA ASN A 164 13.08 29.02 13.08
C ASN A 164 14.25 29.99 13.19
N ALA A 165 15.34 29.74 12.47
CA ALA A 165 16.51 30.62 12.43
C ALA A 165 16.36 31.79 11.43
N ILE A 166 15.29 31.81 10.64
CA ILE A 166 15.05 32.78 9.56
C ILE A 166 13.77 33.56 9.92
N PRO A 167 13.81 34.91 9.92
CA PRO A 167 12.62 35.73 10.16
C PRO A 167 11.47 35.38 9.19
N GLU A 168 10.23 35.37 9.67
CA GLU A 168 9.05 34.99 8.87
C GLU A 168 8.85 35.88 7.63
N GLU A 169 9.30 37.13 7.70
CA GLU A 169 9.24 38.08 6.58
C GLU A 169 10.14 37.66 5.41
N GLU A 170 11.24 36.95 5.69
CA GLU A 170 12.20 36.45 4.71
C GLU A 170 11.80 35.08 4.14
N TRP A 171 10.76 34.44 4.68
CA TRP A 171 10.29 33.16 4.16
C TRP A 171 9.77 33.32 2.73
N TYR A 172 10.10 32.34 1.89
CA TYR A 172 9.58 32.27 0.53
C TYR A 172 8.06 32.24 0.52
N SER A 173 7.46 32.95 -0.43
CA SER A 173 6.03 32.81 -0.70
C SER A 173 5.74 31.48 -1.41
N VAL A 174 4.66 30.81 -1.02
CA VAL A 174 4.28 29.48 -1.53
C VAL A 174 2.88 29.50 -2.13
N ASP A 175 2.78 29.23 -3.42
CA ASP A 175 1.49 28.91 -4.03
C ASP A 175 1.23 27.40 -3.95
N ILE A 176 0.07 26.98 -3.46
CA ILE A 176 -0.33 25.58 -3.39
C ILE A 176 -1.32 25.32 -4.53
N TYR A 177 -0.93 24.47 -5.49
CA TYR A 177 -1.73 24.12 -6.65
C TYR A 177 -2.38 22.75 -6.48
N ILE A 178 -3.70 22.72 -6.62
CA ILE A 178 -4.52 21.50 -6.61
C ILE A 178 -5.20 21.35 -7.97
N PRO A 179 -4.53 20.75 -8.98
CA PRO A 179 -5.17 20.44 -10.25
C PRO A 179 -6.25 19.37 -10.12
N THR A 180 -7.36 19.60 -10.81
CA THR A 180 -8.49 18.67 -10.88
C THR A 180 -9.12 18.68 -12.28
N TYR A 181 -9.68 17.55 -12.70
CA TYR A 181 -10.37 17.40 -13.98
C TYR A 181 -11.81 16.94 -13.78
N ASN A 182 -12.01 15.69 -13.32
CA ASN A 182 -13.33 15.06 -13.17
C ASN A 182 -13.62 14.56 -11.75
N GLU A 183 -12.72 14.79 -10.80
CA GLU A 183 -12.86 14.28 -9.44
C GLU A 183 -14.01 14.96 -8.69
N ASP A 184 -14.65 14.24 -7.79
CA ASP A 184 -15.77 14.75 -7.00
C ASP A 184 -15.35 15.93 -6.12
N VAL A 185 -16.25 16.90 -5.95
CA VAL A 185 -15.98 18.13 -5.19
C VAL A 185 -15.62 17.82 -3.75
N ASP A 186 -16.25 16.82 -3.13
CA ASP A 186 -15.92 16.38 -1.77
C ASP A 186 -14.48 15.89 -1.64
N LEU A 187 -13.92 15.26 -2.68
CA LEU A 187 -12.53 14.83 -2.67
C LEU A 187 -11.58 16.04 -2.76
N VAL A 188 -11.88 16.99 -3.65
CA VAL A 188 -11.13 18.24 -3.78
C VAL A 188 -11.21 19.06 -2.48
N ARG A 189 -12.37 19.09 -1.81
CA ARG A 189 -12.60 19.80 -0.55
C ARG A 189 -11.64 19.34 0.53
N LYS A 190 -11.44 18.04 0.70
CA LYS A 190 -10.53 17.48 1.72
C LYS A 190 -9.10 17.97 1.54
N THR A 191 -8.61 17.94 0.30
CA THR A 191 -7.25 18.37 -0.02
C THR A 191 -7.10 19.88 0.09
N ALA A 192 -8.09 20.66 -0.38
CA ALA A 192 -8.08 22.12 -0.27
C ALA A 192 -8.13 22.59 1.19
N LEU A 193 -8.98 21.98 2.02
CA LEU A 193 -9.08 22.25 3.45
C LEU A 193 -7.76 21.98 4.17
N ALA A 194 -7.13 20.83 3.92
CA ALA A 194 -5.84 20.48 4.51
C ALA A 194 -4.69 21.37 4.00
N ALA A 195 -4.73 21.79 2.73
CA ALA A 195 -3.78 22.76 2.18
C ALA A 195 -3.92 24.13 2.89
N GLN A 196 -5.15 24.58 3.15
CA GLN A 196 -5.39 25.78 3.96
C GLN A 196 -4.91 25.63 5.40
N ALA A 197 -4.99 24.43 5.98
CA ALA A 197 -4.51 24.15 7.34
C ALA A 197 -2.98 24.00 7.45
N CYS A 198 -2.22 23.99 6.35
CA CYS A 198 -0.76 23.91 6.40
C CYS A 198 -0.14 25.08 7.18
N GLU A 199 0.61 24.80 8.23
CA GLU A 199 1.26 25.81 9.06
C GLU A 199 2.34 26.55 8.26
N TYR A 200 2.22 27.87 8.23
CA TYR A 200 3.16 28.75 7.56
C TYR A 200 2.95 30.21 7.99
N ALA A 201 3.92 31.07 7.67
CA ALA A 201 3.85 32.50 7.99
C ALA A 201 2.58 33.14 7.38
N PRO A 202 1.87 34.01 8.13
CA PRO A 202 0.68 34.71 7.64
C PRO A 202 0.94 35.45 6.33
N GLY A 203 0.03 35.31 5.36
CA GLY A 203 0.15 35.96 4.04
C GLY A 203 1.23 35.40 3.11
N LYS A 204 2.00 34.39 3.53
CA LYS A 204 3.06 33.76 2.71
C LYS A 204 2.63 32.49 1.98
N LYS A 205 1.36 32.07 2.10
CA LYS A 205 0.80 30.95 1.34
C LYS A 205 -0.51 31.33 0.66
N THR A 206 -0.79 30.75 -0.51
CA THR A 206 -2.09 30.91 -1.19
C THR A 206 -2.48 29.61 -1.88
N VAL A 207 -3.72 29.15 -1.68
CA VAL A 207 -4.22 27.89 -2.23
C VAL A 207 -5.04 28.14 -3.50
N TYR A 208 -4.69 27.44 -4.57
CA TYR A 208 -5.35 27.50 -5.88
C TYR A 208 -5.90 26.13 -6.26
N VAL A 209 -7.20 26.09 -6.57
CA VAL A 209 -7.84 24.92 -7.20
C VAL A 209 -7.86 25.14 -8.70
N LEU A 210 -7.06 24.36 -9.43
CA LEU A 210 -6.89 24.50 -10.88
C LEU A 210 -7.87 23.56 -11.61
N ASP A 211 -9.03 24.05 -11.99
CA ASP A 211 -10.11 23.27 -12.61
C ASP A 211 -9.97 23.18 -14.14
N ASP A 212 -9.62 21.98 -14.61
CA ASP A 212 -9.53 21.64 -16.03
C ASP A 212 -10.82 20.97 -16.57
N GLY A 213 -11.84 20.79 -15.71
CA GLY A 213 -13.14 20.21 -16.05
C GLY A 213 -14.01 21.16 -16.87
N ARG A 214 -13.69 21.32 -18.17
CA ARG A 214 -14.27 22.33 -19.07
C ARG A 214 -15.59 21.87 -19.71
N PRO A 215 -16.75 22.46 -19.38
CA PRO A 215 -18.04 22.13 -20.01
C PRO A 215 -18.03 22.39 -21.52
N GLU A 216 -17.36 23.45 -21.96
CA GLU A 216 -17.33 23.90 -23.36
C GLU A 216 -16.56 22.95 -24.29
N ARG A 217 -15.86 21.94 -23.73
CA ARG A 217 -15.23 20.86 -24.50
C ARG A 217 -16.27 19.89 -25.10
N TYR A 218 -17.44 19.80 -24.49
CA TYR A 218 -18.50 18.89 -24.86
C TYR A 218 -19.56 19.59 -25.73
N LYS A 219 -20.16 18.83 -26.65
CA LYS A 219 -21.28 19.32 -27.48
C LYS A 219 -22.48 19.69 -26.60
N GLU A 220 -23.38 20.53 -27.10
CA GLU A 220 -24.53 21.03 -26.34
C GLU A 220 -25.48 19.93 -25.86
N ASP A 221 -25.61 18.86 -26.64
CA ASP A 221 -26.43 17.68 -26.36
C ASP A 221 -25.75 16.63 -25.47
N ASP A 222 -24.46 16.80 -25.14
CA ASP A 222 -23.72 15.83 -24.32
C ASP A 222 -24.05 16.02 -22.83
N PRO A 223 -24.59 15.00 -22.13
CA PRO A 223 -24.96 15.12 -20.71
C PRO A 223 -23.77 15.46 -19.80
N ARG A 224 -22.54 15.19 -20.23
CA ARG A 224 -21.33 15.58 -19.48
C ARG A 224 -21.18 17.09 -19.38
N ARG A 225 -21.67 17.86 -20.36
CA ARG A 225 -21.58 19.33 -20.35
C ARG A 225 -22.26 19.92 -19.12
N GLU A 226 -23.49 19.49 -18.85
CA GLU A 226 -24.23 19.98 -17.69
C GLU A 226 -23.63 19.46 -16.37
N LYS A 227 -23.16 18.21 -16.35
CA LYS A 227 -22.41 17.66 -15.19
C LYS A 227 -21.19 18.52 -14.84
N PHE A 228 -20.36 18.85 -15.83
CA PHE A 228 -19.17 19.68 -15.59
C PHE A 228 -19.53 21.13 -15.24
N ARG A 229 -20.64 21.68 -15.76
CA ARG A 229 -21.13 23.01 -15.39
C ARG A 229 -21.54 23.05 -13.92
N GLY A 230 -22.37 22.10 -13.48
CA GLY A 230 -22.77 21.99 -12.08
C GLY A 230 -21.58 21.77 -11.14
N ARG A 231 -20.66 20.87 -11.52
CA ARG A 231 -19.43 20.63 -10.77
C ARG A 231 -18.56 21.89 -10.65
N ARG A 232 -18.41 22.66 -11.73
CA ARG A 232 -17.62 23.90 -11.73
C ARG A 232 -18.18 24.94 -10.76
N GLU A 233 -19.50 25.05 -10.71
CA GLU A 233 -20.17 25.96 -9.78
C GLU A 233 -20.00 25.51 -8.31
N GLN A 234 -20.12 24.20 -8.06
CA GLN A 234 -19.84 23.63 -6.73
C GLN A 234 -18.39 23.86 -6.29
N LEU A 235 -17.41 23.72 -7.21
CA LEU A 235 -16.01 24.05 -6.91
C LEU A 235 -15.82 25.53 -6.61
N ARG A 236 -16.48 26.42 -7.34
CA ARG A 236 -16.43 27.87 -7.09
C ARG A 236 -16.93 28.20 -5.68
N GLN A 237 -18.11 27.69 -5.33
CA GLN A 237 -18.70 27.87 -4.00
C GLN A 237 -17.79 27.31 -2.90
N MET A 238 -17.30 26.08 -3.06
CA MET A 238 -16.36 25.46 -2.12
C MET A 238 -15.09 26.30 -1.94
N CYS A 239 -14.54 26.87 -3.03
CA CYS A 239 -13.37 27.73 -2.93
C CYS A 239 -13.67 29.04 -2.17
N GLU A 240 -14.83 29.65 -2.40
CA GLU A 240 -15.28 30.83 -1.66
C GLU A 240 -15.44 30.54 -0.15
N GLU A 241 -16.05 29.40 0.20
CA GLU A 241 -16.22 28.94 1.59
C GLU A 241 -14.88 28.68 2.31
N LEU A 242 -13.93 28.03 1.63
CA LEU A 242 -12.63 27.67 2.21
C LEU A 242 -11.57 28.79 2.10
N GLY A 243 -11.86 29.89 1.41
CA GLY A 243 -10.89 30.96 1.13
C GLY A 243 -9.81 30.57 0.12
N CYS A 244 -10.09 29.62 -0.77
CA CYS A 244 -9.22 29.20 -1.88
C CYS A 244 -9.51 30.02 -3.14
N ILE A 245 -8.57 30.04 -4.08
CA ILE A 245 -8.77 30.68 -5.39
C ILE A 245 -9.12 29.61 -6.43
N HIS A 246 -10.31 29.69 -7.01
CA HIS A 246 -10.71 28.86 -8.15
C HIS A 246 -10.14 29.42 -9.45
N MET A 247 -9.35 28.62 -10.17
CA MET A 247 -8.72 29.04 -11.42
C MET A 247 -9.11 28.08 -12.55
N THR A 248 -9.47 28.65 -13.70
CA THR A 248 -9.79 27.93 -14.92
C THR A 248 -8.96 28.43 -16.10
N ARG A 249 -9.07 27.75 -17.24
CA ARG A 249 -8.45 28.13 -18.51
C ARG A 249 -9.35 27.84 -19.70
N ASP A 250 -9.05 28.49 -20.83
CA ASP A 250 -9.92 28.50 -22.01
C ASP A 250 -9.70 27.29 -22.96
N ASN A 251 -8.73 26.42 -22.67
CA ASN A 251 -8.42 25.23 -23.47
C ASN A 251 -8.09 24.02 -22.56
N ASN A 252 -7.97 22.83 -23.14
CA ASN A 252 -7.55 21.61 -22.43
C ASN A 252 -6.22 21.03 -22.96
N GLU A 253 -5.36 21.88 -23.52
CA GLU A 253 -4.09 21.43 -24.10
C GLU A 253 -3.15 20.88 -23.02
N HIS A 254 -2.47 19.78 -23.31
CA HIS A 254 -1.46 19.17 -22.43
C HIS A 254 -1.92 18.81 -21.00
N ALA A 255 -3.23 18.59 -20.79
CA ALA A 255 -3.81 18.08 -19.54
C ALA A 255 -3.26 18.79 -18.27
N LYS A 256 -2.86 18.03 -17.25
CA LYS A 256 -2.34 18.54 -15.96
C LYS A 256 -1.13 19.47 -16.14
N ALA A 257 -0.17 19.11 -16.99
CA ALA A 257 1.00 19.94 -17.27
C ALA A 257 0.61 21.32 -17.82
N GLY A 258 -0.31 21.35 -18.80
CA GLY A 258 -0.82 22.59 -19.37
C GLY A 258 -1.60 23.45 -18.36
N ASN A 259 -2.35 22.80 -17.48
CA ASN A 259 -3.08 23.48 -16.39
C ASN A 259 -2.10 24.18 -15.42
N ILE A 260 -1.09 23.46 -14.93
CA ILE A 260 -0.05 24.01 -14.05
C ILE A 260 0.75 25.13 -14.73
N ASN A 261 1.14 24.94 -16.00
CA ASN A 261 1.88 25.95 -16.76
C ASN A 261 1.08 27.23 -16.98
N THR A 262 -0.25 27.13 -17.12
CA THR A 262 -1.13 28.30 -17.19
C THR A 262 -1.13 29.05 -15.86
N ALA A 263 -1.21 28.32 -14.74
CA ALA A 263 -1.17 28.90 -13.40
C ALA A 263 0.17 29.58 -13.09
N PHE A 264 1.30 28.97 -13.47
CA PHE A 264 2.63 29.59 -13.28
C PHE A 264 2.71 31.02 -13.84
N ARG A 265 2.02 31.31 -14.94
CA ARG A 265 2.05 32.66 -15.56
C ARG A 265 1.11 33.66 -14.89
N LYS A 266 0.20 33.20 -14.02
CA LYS A 266 -0.87 34.01 -13.42
C LYS A 266 -0.73 34.22 -11.91
N THR A 267 0.10 33.45 -11.23
CA THR A 267 0.33 33.60 -9.78
C THR A 267 1.69 34.22 -9.48
N HIS A 268 2.02 34.46 -8.20
CA HIS A 268 3.19 35.24 -7.79
C HIS A 268 4.11 34.57 -6.76
N GLY A 269 3.80 33.35 -6.29
CA GLY A 269 4.64 32.64 -5.32
C GLY A 269 6.02 32.29 -5.86
N ASP A 270 7.05 32.40 -5.01
CA ASP A 270 8.44 32.02 -5.32
C ASP A 270 8.55 30.49 -5.50
N LEU A 271 7.83 29.77 -4.66
CA LEU A 271 7.75 28.32 -4.63
C LEU A 271 6.32 27.88 -4.93
N VAL A 272 6.18 26.71 -5.56
CA VAL A 272 4.89 26.11 -5.87
C VAL A 272 4.82 24.70 -5.31
N MET A 273 3.90 24.46 -4.39
CA MET A 273 3.56 23.13 -3.90
C MET A 273 2.49 22.52 -4.81
N ILE A 274 2.76 21.34 -5.38
CA ILE A 274 1.82 20.66 -6.28
C ILE A 274 1.24 19.45 -5.55
N LEU A 275 -0.09 19.39 -5.49
CA LEU A 275 -0.86 18.31 -4.88
C LEU A 275 -1.89 17.79 -5.87
N ASP A 276 -1.93 16.49 -6.16
CA ASP A 276 -3.14 15.94 -6.77
C ASP A 276 -4.34 16.15 -5.84
N CYS A 277 -5.53 16.25 -6.42
CA CYS A 277 -6.75 16.51 -5.63
C CYS A 277 -7.11 15.41 -4.62
N ASP A 278 -6.52 14.22 -4.74
CA ASP A 278 -6.65 13.10 -3.80
C ASP A 278 -5.45 12.98 -2.83
N HIS A 279 -4.52 13.93 -2.84
CA HIS A 279 -3.33 13.95 -2.01
C HIS A 279 -3.46 14.99 -0.88
N ILE A 280 -3.98 14.56 0.27
CA ILE A 280 -4.27 15.41 1.43
C ILE A 280 -2.98 15.68 2.24
N PRO A 281 -2.49 16.94 2.34
CA PRO A 281 -1.23 17.24 3.04
C PRO A 281 -1.37 17.28 4.57
N SER A 282 -0.31 16.91 5.28
CA SER A 282 -0.18 17.17 6.71
C SER A 282 0.07 18.65 6.97
N ARG A 283 -0.39 19.15 8.12
CA ARG A 283 -0.24 20.56 8.49
C ARG A 283 1.21 21.04 8.53
N GLN A 284 2.18 20.15 8.78
CA GLN A 284 3.59 20.50 8.91
C GLN A 284 4.38 20.47 7.58
N PHE A 285 3.71 20.22 6.44
CA PHE A 285 4.38 19.98 5.16
C PHE A 285 5.36 21.11 4.79
N LEU A 286 4.90 22.36 4.81
CA LEU A 286 5.70 23.52 4.41
C LEU A 286 6.89 23.76 5.36
N LEU A 287 6.66 23.70 6.68
CA LEU A 287 7.69 23.87 7.70
C LEU A 287 8.85 22.89 7.56
N HIS A 288 8.58 21.67 7.07
CA HIS A 288 9.58 20.61 6.91
C HIS A 288 10.29 20.61 5.54
N THR A 289 9.80 21.37 4.56
CA THR A 289 10.27 21.28 3.17
C THR A 289 10.84 22.58 2.62
N VAL A 290 10.29 23.74 2.99
CA VAL A 290 10.73 25.04 2.44
C VAL A 290 12.19 25.34 2.78
N GLY A 291 12.67 24.92 3.95
CA GLY A 291 14.05 25.15 4.40
C GLY A 291 15.12 24.67 3.41
N PHE A 292 14.84 23.66 2.58
CA PHE A 292 15.79 23.17 1.58
C PHE A 292 16.04 24.16 0.43
N PHE A 293 15.14 25.10 0.17
CA PHE A 293 15.26 26.09 -0.92
C PHE A 293 16.18 27.26 -0.58
N TYR A 294 16.73 27.32 0.64
CA TYR A 294 17.80 28.27 0.94
C TYR A 294 19.16 27.84 0.34
N ASP A 295 19.29 26.60 -0.17
CA ASP A 295 20.28 26.32 -1.23
C ASP A 295 19.70 26.83 -2.57
N PRO A 296 20.26 27.88 -3.19
CA PRO A 296 19.73 28.45 -4.42
C PRO A 296 19.77 27.48 -5.60
N LYS A 297 20.55 26.38 -5.53
CA LYS A 297 20.57 25.36 -6.58
C LYS A 297 19.41 24.36 -6.48
N VAL A 298 18.71 24.29 -5.35
CA VAL A 298 17.57 23.37 -5.19
C VAL A 298 16.40 23.87 -6.03
N SER A 299 16.02 23.07 -7.02
CA SER A 299 14.86 23.31 -7.90
C SER A 299 13.59 22.67 -7.38
N PHE A 300 13.67 21.53 -6.70
CA PHE A 300 12.47 20.90 -6.12
C PHE A 300 12.81 20.01 -4.93
N VAL A 301 11.80 19.83 -4.07
CA VAL A 301 11.80 18.90 -2.92
C VAL A 301 10.65 17.93 -3.11
N GLN A 302 10.94 16.63 -3.18
CA GLN A 302 9.96 15.56 -3.31
C GLN A 302 9.81 14.82 -1.97
N THR A 303 8.56 14.53 -1.59
CA THR A 303 8.24 13.68 -0.43
C THR A 303 7.60 12.36 -0.90
N PRO A 304 7.57 11.29 -0.10
CA PRO A 304 6.89 10.05 -0.43
C PRO A 304 5.40 10.24 -0.78
N HIS A 305 4.88 9.39 -1.65
CA HIS A 305 3.42 9.18 -1.76
C HIS A 305 3.04 7.99 -0.90
N TRP A 306 2.11 8.21 0.02
CA TRP A 306 1.55 7.18 0.86
C TRP A 306 0.04 7.11 0.64
N PHE A 307 -0.48 5.89 0.51
CA PHE A 307 -1.88 5.65 0.24
C PHE A 307 -2.54 5.03 1.47
N TYR A 308 -3.69 5.55 1.87
CA TYR A 308 -4.40 5.08 3.07
C TYR A 308 -5.41 3.96 2.79
N ASN A 309 -5.75 3.73 1.53
CA ASN A 309 -6.53 2.59 1.07
C ASN A 309 -5.62 1.49 0.49
N PRO A 310 -6.01 0.22 0.62
CA PRO A 310 -5.27 -0.89 0.02
C PRO A 310 -5.33 -0.80 -1.50
N ASP A 311 -4.20 -1.06 -2.16
CA ASP A 311 -4.17 -1.23 -3.61
C ASP A 311 -4.89 -2.53 -4.04
N PRO A 312 -5.18 -2.72 -5.34
CA PRO A 312 -5.84 -3.94 -5.80
C PRO A 312 -5.07 -5.23 -5.50
N PHE A 313 -3.74 -5.21 -5.38
CA PHE A 313 -2.96 -6.41 -5.02
C PHE A 313 -3.19 -6.77 -3.56
N GLU A 314 -3.11 -5.80 -2.65
CA GLU A 314 -3.38 -6.02 -1.23
C GLU A 314 -4.81 -6.51 -1.00
N ARG A 315 -5.78 -5.84 -1.63
CA ARG A 315 -7.20 -6.17 -1.50
C ARG A 315 -7.51 -7.54 -2.08
N ASN A 316 -7.13 -7.81 -3.33
CA ASN A 316 -7.56 -9.00 -4.05
C ASN A 316 -6.84 -10.27 -3.60
N LEU A 317 -5.60 -10.13 -3.11
CA LEU A 317 -4.84 -11.22 -2.47
C LEU A 317 -5.01 -11.29 -0.95
N VAL A 318 -5.87 -10.43 -0.39
CA VAL A 318 -6.26 -10.41 1.03
C VAL A 318 -5.01 -10.49 1.94
N THR A 319 -4.06 -9.59 1.70
CA THR A 319 -2.78 -9.61 2.43
C THR A 319 -2.86 -8.91 3.78
N SER A 320 -3.89 -8.08 3.99
CA SER A 320 -4.19 -7.39 5.26
C SER A 320 -2.99 -6.59 5.79
N GLY A 321 -2.36 -5.79 4.94
CA GLY A 321 -1.18 -4.97 5.26
C GLY A 321 0.11 -5.76 5.52
N ARG A 322 0.11 -7.09 5.44
CA ARG A 322 1.33 -7.90 5.70
C ARG A 322 2.39 -7.73 4.64
N ILE A 323 2.00 -7.48 3.40
CA ILE A 323 2.90 -7.33 2.27
C ILE A 323 3.08 -5.84 1.92
N PRO A 324 4.32 -5.37 1.68
CA PRO A 324 4.61 -4.04 1.16
C PRO A 324 3.83 -3.71 -0.10
N VAL A 325 3.23 -2.51 -0.15
CA VAL A 325 2.63 -2.01 -1.39
C VAL A 325 3.74 -1.68 -2.39
N GLY A 326 3.45 -1.80 -3.68
CA GLY A 326 4.49 -1.81 -4.73
C GLY A 326 5.37 -0.55 -4.79
N ASN A 327 4.86 0.61 -4.37
CA ASN A 327 5.59 1.87 -4.39
C ASN A 327 6.52 2.08 -3.16
N GLU A 328 6.44 1.24 -2.12
CA GLU A 328 7.28 1.39 -0.92
C GLU A 328 8.77 1.30 -1.25
N LEU A 329 9.19 0.31 -2.05
CA LEU A 329 10.59 0.16 -2.49
C LEU A 329 11.11 1.46 -3.13
N PHE A 330 10.29 2.05 -3.98
CA PHE A 330 10.66 3.22 -4.76
C PHE A 330 10.88 4.44 -3.87
N TYR A 331 9.92 4.72 -2.98
CA TYR A 331 10.00 5.88 -2.09
C TYR A 331 10.99 5.67 -0.93
N LYS A 332 10.96 4.52 -0.26
CA LYS A 332 11.79 4.26 0.92
C LYS A 332 13.24 3.90 0.63
N VAL A 333 13.57 3.50 -0.60
CA VAL A 333 14.94 3.10 -0.96
C VAL A 333 15.43 3.82 -2.21
N LEU A 334 14.77 3.62 -3.35
CA LEU A 334 15.33 4.05 -4.64
C LEU A 334 15.45 5.58 -4.74
N GLN A 335 14.46 6.34 -4.27
CA GLN A 335 14.51 7.80 -4.26
C GLN A 335 15.64 8.36 -3.39
N LYS A 336 15.95 7.72 -2.26
CA LYS A 336 17.06 8.10 -1.38
C LYS A 336 18.42 7.78 -2.01
N GLY A 337 18.50 6.64 -2.70
CA GLY A 337 19.64 6.29 -3.54
C GLY A 337 19.85 7.28 -4.70
N ASN A 338 18.77 7.68 -5.36
CA ASN A 338 18.83 8.70 -6.41
C ASN A 338 19.19 10.10 -5.87
N ASP A 339 18.73 10.47 -4.67
CA ASP A 339 19.09 11.73 -4.01
C ASP A 339 20.59 11.82 -3.69
N PHE A 340 21.25 10.68 -3.40
CA PHE A 340 22.71 10.63 -3.28
C PHE A 340 23.39 11.09 -4.58
N TRP A 341 22.86 10.68 -5.73
CA TRP A 341 23.37 11.03 -7.06
C TRP A 341 22.80 12.36 -7.62
N ASN A 342 22.07 13.15 -6.82
CA ASN A 342 21.35 14.35 -7.29
C ASN A 342 20.40 14.04 -8.47
N ALA A 343 19.69 12.93 -8.38
CA ALA A 343 18.85 12.39 -9.43
C ALA A 343 17.45 11.99 -8.92
N ALA A 344 17.09 12.37 -7.69
CA ALA A 344 15.74 12.16 -7.19
C ALA A 344 14.76 12.89 -8.11
N PHE A 345 13.78 12.19 -8.65
CA PHE A 345 12.86 12.74 -9.65
C PHE A 345 11.60 13.29 -8.99
N PHE A 346 10.97 14.22 -9.70
CA PHE A 346 9.66 14.77 -9.37
C PHE A 346 8.58 13.75 -9.77
N CYS A 347 7.65 13.47 -8.86
CA CYS A 347 6.58 12.48 -9.00
C CYS A 347 5.19 13.11 -9.21
N GLY A 348 5.13 14.37 -9.65
CA GLY A 348 3.88 15.02 -10.04
C GLY A 348 3.00 15.54 -8.90
N SER A 349 3.22 15.09 -7.66
CA SER A 349 2.51 15.54 -6.45
C SER A 349 3.37 15.37 -5.21
N ALA A 350 2.93 15.91 -4.08
CA ALA A 350 3.64 15.90 -2.80
C ALA A 350 5.06 16.45 -2.95
N ALA A 351 5.17 17.56 -3.68
CA ALA A 351 6.44 18.20 -3.98
C ALA A 351 6.29 19.71 -4.03
N ILE A 352 7.38 20.39 -3.72
CA ILE A 352 7.54 21.83 -3.96
C ILE A 352 8.54 22.02 -5.08
N ILE A 353 8.25 22.92 -6.01
CA ILE A 353 9.13 23.33 -7.10
C ILE A 353 9.41 24.83 -7.01
N ARG A 354 10.65 25.24 -7.27
CA ARG A 354 11.00 26.65 -7.44
C ARG A 354 10.50 27.10 -8.80
N LYS A 355 9.63 28.11 -8.78
CA LYS A 355 8.91 28.57 -9.97
C LYS A 355 9.84 29.07 -11.07
N ASP A 356 10.83 29.89 -10.70
CA ASP A 356 11.78 30.45 -11.66
C ASP A 356 12.56 29.36 -12.41
N HIS A 357 13.05 28.35 -11.69
CA HIS A 357 13.75 27.22 -12.32
C HIS A 357 12.83 26.44 -13.26
N ALA A 358 11.56 26.26 -12.88
CA ALA A 358 10.58 25.60 -13.75
C ALA A 358 10.35 26.41 -15.04
N LEU A 359 10.16 27.74 -14.93
CA LEU A 359 9.96 28.62 -16.08
C LEU A 359 11.17 28.63 -17.03
N GLU A 360 12.39 28.57 -16.50
CA GLU A 360 13.62 28.51 -17.32
C GLU A 360 13.72 27.27 -18.22
N VAL A 361 13.09 26.16 -17.83
CA VAL A 361 13.02 24.92 -18.63
C VAL A 361 11.74 24.81 -19.45
N GLY A 362 10.95 25.88 -19.51
CA GLY A 362 9.69 25.96 -20.27
C GLY A 362 8.44 25.58 -19.48
N GLY A 363 8.55 25.47 -18.15
CA GLY A 363 7.51 24.98 -17.25
C GLY A 363 7.59 23.47 -17.04
N ILE A 364 6.45 22.88 -16.64
CA ILE A 364 6.25 21.44 -16.62
C ILE A 364 6.26 20.91 -18.06
N ALA A 365 7.01 19.84 -18.33
CA ALA A 365 7.14 19.24 -19.66
C ALA A 365 5.77 18.80 -20.22
N VAL A 366 5.61 18.81 -21.54
CA VAL A 366 4.31 18.54 -22.20
C VAL A 366 4.38 17.49 -23.30
N GLU A 367 5.59 17.02 -23.62
CA GLU A 367 5.89 16.13 -24.73
C GLU A 367 5.64 14.66 -24.39
N THR A 368 5.58 14.33 -23.09
CA THR A 368 5.45 12.98 -22.55
C THR A 368 4.29 12.90 -21.57
N VAL A 369 3.68 11.73 -21.44
CA VAL A 369 2.56 11.52 -20.48
C VAL A 369 2.99 11.41 -19.01
N THR A 370 4.30 11.36 -18.75
CA THR A 370 4.93 11.48 -17.43
C THR A 370 5.70 12.79 -17.40
N GLU A 371 4.97 13.90 -17.38
CA GLU A 371 5.50 15.26 -17.43
C GLU A 371 6.45 15.56 -16.27
N ASP A 372 6.23 14.91 -15.14
CA ASP A 372 6.90 15.11 -13.87
C ASP A 372 8.38 14.67 -13.92
N CYS A 373 8.62 13.40 -14.24
CA CYS A 373 9.96 12.83 -14.39
C CYS A 373 10.73 13.55 -15.51
N HIS A 374 10.05 13.87 -16.60
CA HIS A 374 10.65 14.61 -17.71
C HIS A 374 11.06 16.04 -17.29
N THR A 375 10.23 16.75 -16.52
CA THR A 375 10.58 18.06 -15.96
C THR A 375 11.82 17.97 -15.07
N ALA A 376 11.88 16.95 -14.19
CA ALA A 376 13.06 16.72 -13.36
C ALA A 376 14.33 16.50 -14.20
N LEU A 377 14.24 15.74 -15.29
CA LEU A 377 15.38 15.52 -16.19
C LEU A 377 15.87 16.84 -16.79
N ARG A 378 14.97 17.73 -17.22
CA ARG A 378 15.31 19.05 -17.76
C ARG A 378 15.99 19.94 -16.72
N LEU A 379 15.46 19.97 -15.50
CA LEU A 379 16.02 20.75 -14.39
C LEU A 379 17.44 20.27 -14.04
N HIS A 380 17.63 18.96 -13.90
CA HIS A 380 18.95 18.38 -13.71
C HIS A 380 19.88 18.63 -14.91
N GLY A 381 19.34 18.59 -16.13
CA GLY A 381 20.06 18.89 -17.37
C GLY A 381 20.57 20.33 -17.45
N ARG A 382 19.97 21.26 -16.69
CA ARG A 382 20.45 22.65 -16.47
C ARG A 382 21.46 22.78 -15.33
N GLY A 383 21.69 21.73 -14.54
CA GLY A 383 22.61 21.72 -13.42
C GLY A 383 21.99 22.06 -12.06
N TYR A 384 20.65 22.10 -11.97
CA TYR A 384 19.96 22.24 -10.70
C TYR A 384 20.04 20.97 -9.85
N LYS A 385 19.65 21.11 -8.58
CA LYS A 385 19.61 20.03 -7.60
C LYS A 385 18.19 19.67 -7.22
N SER A 386 17.99 18.40 -6.90
CA SER A 386 16.79 17.93 -6.23
C SER A 386 17.07 17.51 -4.79
N VAL A 387 15.98 17.42 -4.03
CA VAL A 387 15.97 16.93 -2.66
C VAL A 387 14.87 15.89 -2.54
N TYR A 388 15.22 14.71 -2.07
CA TYR A 388 14.23 13.76 -1.57
C TYR A 388 14.21 13.77 -0.04
N TYR A 389 13.04 14.01 0.54
CA TYR A 389 12.84 14.01 1.99
C TYR A 389 11.86 12.91 2.38
N ASP A 390 12.40 11.80 2.93
CA ASP A 390 11.65 10.59 3.30
C ASP A 390 10.82 10.76 4.59
N LYS A 391 9.96 11.78 4.62
CA LYS A 391 8.89 11.93 5.60
C LYS A 391 7.57 11.90 4.84
N ILE A 392 6.73 10.92 5.15
CA ILE A 392 5.38 10.90 4.60
C ILE A 392 4.66 12.11 5.19
N MET A 393 4.11 12.96 4.33
CA MET A 393 3.40 14.18 4.69
C MET A 393 2.15 14.40 3.84
N VAL A 394 1.74 13.37 3.10
CA VAL A 394 0.55 13.39 2.25
C VAL A 394 -0.15 12.04 2.37
N ALA A 395 -1.47 12.06 2.55
CA ALA A 395 -2.34 10.90 2.51
C ALA A 395 -3.09 10.87 1.17
N GLY A 396 -2.78 9.88 0.34
CA GLY A 396 -3.33 9.68 -0.99
C GLY A 396 -4.35 8.54 -1.10
N LEU A 397 -5.04 8.49 -2.24
CA LEU A 397 -5.83 7.34 -2.66
C LEU A 397 -5.13 6.52 -3.76
N ALA A 398 -4.94 5.23 -3.50
CA ALA A 398 -4.62 4.24 -4.53
C ALA A 398 -5.85 3.96 -5.40
N PRO A 399 -5.68 3.47 -6.65
CA PRO A 399 -6.80 3.13 -7.51
C PRO A 399 -7.75 2.08 -6.91
N ASP A 400 -9.05 2.37 -6.90
CA ASP A 400 -10.07 1.49 -6.32
C ASP A 400 -10.36 0.24 -7.14
N THR A 401 -9.93 0.14 -8.40
CA THR A 401 -10.12 -1.05 -9.22
C THR A 401 -8.82 -1.47 -9.86
N PHE A 402 -8.69 -2.76 -10.11
CA PHE A 402 -7.58 -3.36 -10.81
C PHE A 402 -7.40 -2.77 -12.21
N ASN A 403 -8.50 -2.56 -12.95
CA ASN A 403 -8.43 -1.90 -14.26
C ASN A 403 -7.91 -0.45 -14.16
N ALA A 404 -8.38 0.34 -13.18
CA ALA A 404 -7.86 1.69 -12.96
C ALA A 404 -6.37 1.67 -12.61
N TYR A 405 -5.92 0.69 -11.82
CA TYR A 405 -4.51 0.47 -11.51
C TYR A 405 -3.69 0.12 -12.75
N VAL A 406 -4.15 -0.81 -13.59
CA VAL A 406 -3.52 -1.14 -14.87
C VAL A 406 -3.40 0.10 -15.74
N GLY A 407 -4.46 0.90 -15.88
CA GLY A 407 -4.46 2.15 -16.64
C GLY A 407 -3.43 3.16 -16.14
N GLN A 408 -3.21 3.26 -14.82
CA GLN A 408 -2.17 4.11 -14.23
C GLN A 408 -0.76 3.59 -14.57
N GLN A 409 -0.50 2.29 -14.37
CA GLN A 409 0.81 1.69 -14.63
C GLN A 409 1.19 1.73 -16.12
N VAL A 410 0.22 1.48 -17.02
CA VAL A 410 0.43 1.58 -18.47
C VAL A 410 0.82 3.01 -18.89
N ARG A 411 0.24 4.03 -18.25
CA ARG A 411 0.60 5.44 -18.48
C ARG A 411 2.04 5.72 -18.08
N TRP A 412 2.45 5.24 -16.92
CA TRP A 412 3.84 5.38 -16.44
C TRP A 412 4.82 4.66 -17.34
N ALA A 413 4.51 3.42 -17.73
CA ALA A 413 5.31 2.62 -18.65
C ALA A 413 5.53 3.33 -19.99
N ARG A 414 4.43 3.86 -20.56
CA ARG A 414 4.48 4.66 -21.79
C ARG A 414 5.36 5.89 -21.62
N GLY A 415 5.13 6.70 -20.59
CA GLY A 415 5.85 7.96 -20.39
C GLY A 415 7.34 7.74 -20.20
N MET A 416 7.73 6.73 -19.41
CA MET A 416 9.13 6.35 -19.23
C MET A 416 9.79 5.89 -20.53
N ALA A 417 9.09 5.09 -21.36
CA ALA A 417 9.57 4.70 -22.68
C ALA A 417 9.70 5.90 -23.64
N GLN A 418 8.76 6.85 -23.58
CA GLN A 418 8.85 8.09 -24.36
C GLN A 418 10.09 8.91 -23.96
N ILE A 419 10.36 9.07 -22.66
CA ILE A 419 11.57 9.75 -22.17
C ILE A 419 12.82 9.00 -22.63
N LEU A 420 12.86 7.67 -22.51
CA LEU A 420 14.00 6.87 -22.99
C LEU A 420 14.27 7.11 -24.47
N ARG A 421 13.21 7.16 -25.29
CA ARG A 421 13.30 7.33 -26.74
C ARG A 421 13.64 8.76 -27.17
N LEU A 422 13.00 9.76 -26.56
CA LEU A 422 13.14 11.18 -26.94
C LEU A 422 14.39 11.80 -26.34
N GLU A 423 14.62 11.57 -25.05
CA GLU A 423 15.69 12.22 -24.30
C GLU A 423 16.96 11.39 -24.22
N ASN A 424 16.89 10.06 -24.35
CA ASN A 424 18.01 9.12 -24.22
C ASN A 424 19.00 9.54 -23.11
N PRO A 425 18.63 9.37 -21.83
CA PRO A 425 19.35 9.96 -20.71
C PRO A 425 20.84 9.61 -20.67
N LEU A 426 21.22 8.43 -21.17
CA LEU A 426 22.61 7.98 -21.19
C LEU A 426 23.45 8.73 -22.23
N LEU A 427 22.98 8.80 -23.48
CA LEU A 427 23.80 9.24 -24.63
C LEU A 427 23.50 10.66 -25.12
N ASN A 428 22.45 11.30 -24.60
CA ASN A 428 22.14 12.67 -25.00
C ASN A 428 23.04 13.66 -24.26
N PHE A 429 24.03 14.20 -24.97
CA PHE A 429 24.98 15.17 -24.44
C PHE A 429 24.44 16.61 -24.42
N LYS A 430 23.23 16.87 -24.94
CA LYS A 430 22.58 18.19 -24.80
C LYS A 430 22.26 18.53 -23.35
N HIS A 431 21.98 17.52 -22.55
CA HIS A 431 21.76 17.68 -21.12
C HIS A 431 23.08 17.63 -20.36
N LYS A 432 23.32 18.58 -19.46
CA LYS A 432 24.52 18.62 -18.60
C LYS A 432 24.38 17.68 -17.38
N LEU A 433 23.88 16.47 -17.61
CA LEU A 433 23.74 15.45 -16.58
C LEU A 433 25.10 14.84 -16.23
N SER A 434 25.36 14.70 -14.94
CA SER A 434 26.47 13.91 -14.41
C SER A 434 26.27 12.42 -14.73
N LEU A 435 27.35 11.62 -14.69
CA LEU A 435 27.25 10.18 -14.96
C LEU A 435 26.28 9.47 -14.00
N GLY A 436 26.27 9.83 -12.71
CA GLY A 436 25.33 9.27 -11.75
C GLY A 436 23.88 9.56 -12.12
N GLN A 437 23.57 10.80 -12.48
CA GLN A 437 22.23 11.18 -12.97
C GLN A 437 21.84 10.39 -14.23
N ARG A 438 22.76 10.25 -15.19
CA ARG A 438 22.51 9.49 -16.43
C ARG A 438 22.13 8.03 -16.13
N ILE A 439 22.85 7.38 -15.22
CA ILE A 439 22.59 5.99 -14.82
C ILE A 439 21.26 5.88 -14.07
N CYS A 440 20.97 6.79 -13.14
CA CYS A 440 19.69 6.81 -12.40
C CYS A 440 18.48 7.00 -13.35
N TYR A 441 18.57 7.93 -14.30
CA TYR A 441 17.50 8.13 -15.30
C TYR A 441 17.39 6.97 -16.29
N LEU A 442 18.52 6.36 -16.69
CA LEU A 442 18.47 5.14 -17.49
C LEU A 442 17.72 4.04 -16.74
N SER A 443 18.05 3.80 -15.47
CA SER A 443 17.36 2.83 -14.60
C SER A 443 15.85 3.07 -14.56
N ALA A 444 15.44 4.30 -14.25
CA ALA A 444 14.02 4.65 -14.17
C ALA A 444 13.30 4.46 -15.52
N THR A 445 13.92 4.89 -16.61
CA THR A 445 13.28 4.88 -17.93
C THR A 445 13.27 3.50 -18.61
N SER A 446 14.22 2.63 -18.27
CA SER A 446 14.25 1.24 -18.77
C SER A 446 13.42 0.27 -17.92
N HIS A 447 13.06 0.62 -16.68
CA HIS A 447 12.43 -0.29 -15.72
C HIS A 447 11.19 -1.02 -16.26
N PHE A 448 10.30 -0.33 -16.97
CA PHE A 448 9.04 -0.89 -17.48
C PHE A 448 9.20 -1.90 -18.64
N LEU A 449 10.43 -2.16 -19.09
CA LEU A 449 10.71 -3.23 -20.05
C LEU A 449 10.65 -4.63 -19.42
N TYR A 450 10.39 -4.75 -18.10
CA TYR A 450 10.26 -6.04 -17.39
C TYR A 450 9.20 -6.98 -17.98
N GLY A 451 8.22 -6.47 -18.74
CA GLY A 451 7.20 -7.31 -19.37
C GLY A 451 7.81 -8.33 -20.33
N TYR A 452 8.86 -7.94 -21.06
CA TYR A 452 9.59 -8.82 -21.98
C TYR A 452 10.23 -10.03 -21.29
N PRO A 453 11.19 -9.86 -20.34
CA PRO A 453 11.86 -11.00 -19.72
C PRO A 453 10.89 -11.90 -18.96
N ARG A 454 9.83 -11.36 -18.33
CA ARG A 454 8.85 -12.18 -17.60
C ARG A 454 8.10 -13.15 -18.49
N LEU A 455 7.64 -12.69 -19.65
CA LEU A 455 6.98 -13.56 -20.62
C LEU A 455 7.95 -14.59 -21.18
N VAL A 456 9.18 -14.18 -21.49
CA VAL A 456 10.22 -15.10 -21.97
C VAL A 456 10.53 -16.20 -20.94
N TYR A 457 10.67 -15.86 -19.65
CA TYR A 457 10.93 -16.83 -18.59
C TYR A 457 9.76 -17.80 -18.33
N ALA A 458 8.52 -17.40 -18.61
CA ALA A 458 7.36 -18.31 -18.57
C ALA A 458 7.29 -19.23 -19.80
N VAL A 459 7.62 -18.69 -20.98
CA VAL A 459 7.47 -19.41 -22.27
C VAL A 459 8.67 -20.30 -22.58
N ALA A 460 9.91 -19.92 -22.24
CA ALA A 460 11.11 -20.69 -22.57
C ALA A 460 11.08 -22.16 -22.09
N PRO A 461 10.78 -22.47 -20.79
CA PRO A 461 10.69 -23.87 -20.35
C PRO A 461 9.50 -24.60 -20.97
N THR A 462 8.41 -23.87 -21.26
CA THR A 462 7.20 -24.39 -21.92
C THR A 462 7.51 -24.85 -23.35
N LEU A 463 8.31 -24.10 -24.11
CA LEU A 463 8.70 -24.44 -25.48
C LEU A 463 9.54 -25.73 -25.52
N PHE A 464 10.43 -25.92 -24.54
CA PHE A 464 11.19 -27.16 -24.42
C PHE A 464 10.25 -28.35 -24.12
N LEU A 465 9.41 -28.24 -23.09
CA LEU A 465 8.55 -29.35 -22.65
C LEU A 465 7.46 -29.74 -23.67
N LEU A 466 6.97 -28.80 -24.48
CA LEU A 466 5.95 -29.09 -25.50
C LEU A 466 6.54 -29.52 -26.85
N PHE A 467 7.65 -28.90 -27.27
CA PHE A 467 8.13 -29.00 -28.66
C PHE A 467 9.58 -29.46 -28.77
N GLY A 468 10.30 -29.67 -27.66
CA GLY A 468 11.73 -30.00 -27.67
C GLY A 468 12.62 -28.85 -28.14
N ILE A 469 12.11 -27.61 -28.18
CA ILE A 469 12.88 -26.43 -28.57
C ILE A 469 13.88 -26.10 -27.47
N ASN A 470 15.16 -26.26 -27.77
CA ASN A 470 16.21 -26.11 -26.77
C ASN A 470 16.85 -24.71 -26.83
N SER A 471 16.58 -23.89 -25.81
CA SER A 471 17.10 -22.52 -25.70
C SER A 471 18.49 -22.43 -25.06
N VAL A 472 18.98 -23.51 -24.44
CA VAL A 472 20.25 -23.54 -23.70
C VAL A 472 20.99 -24.85 -24.03
N GLN A 473 22.14 -24.74 -24.69
CA GLN A 473 22.98 -25.89 -24.96
C GLN A 473 23.66 -26.40 -23.67
N GLY A 474 23.70 -27.71 -23.47
CA GLY A 474 24.40 -28.36 -22.34
C GLY A 474 23.48 -29.09 -21.36
N LEU A 475 24.08 -29.65 -20.30
CA LEU A 475 23.38 -30.38 -19.24
C LEU A 475 22.63 -29.40 -18.32
N GLY A 476 21.38 -29.74 -17.97
CA GLY A 476 20.55 -28.89 -17.11
C GLY A 476 21.18 -28.62 -15.74
N ILE A 477 21.81 -29.63 -15.13
CA ILE A 477 22.42 -29.52 -13.80
C ILE A 477 23.67 -28.62 -13.81
N GLU A 478 24.46 -28.67 -14.88
CA GLU A 478 25.62 -27.79 -15.05
C GLU A 478 25.18 -26.33 -15.08
N THR A 479 24.13 -26.02 -15.85
CA THR A 479 23.58 -24.66 -15.92
C THR A 479 23.11 -24.17 -14.55
N LEU A 480 22.50 -25.03 -13.73
CA LEU A 480 22.12 -24.68 -12.36
C LEU A 480 23.34 -24.40 -11.46
N ALA A 481 24.45 -25.11 -11.65
CA ALA A 481 25.67 -24.87 -10.87
C ALA A 481 26.23 -23.45 -11.07
N TYR A 482 26.01 -22.83 -12.23
CA TYR A 482 26.37 -21.45 -12.50
C TYR A 482 25.24 -20.44 -12.18
N ALA A 483 23.98 -20.79 -12.44
CA ALA A 483 22.84 -19.88 -12.27
C ALA A 483 22.46 -19.69 -10.79
N VAL A 484 22.43 -20.75 -9.99
CA VAL A 484 21.93 -20.71 -8.60
C VAL A 484 22.72 -19.74 -7.70
N PRO A 485 24.08 -19.73 -7.70
CA PRO A 485 24.83 -18.77 -6.89
C PRO A 485 24.55 -17.32 -7.27
N HIS A 486 24.46 -17.03 -8.57
CA HIS A 486 24.12 -15.71 -9.06
C HIS A 486 22.74 -15.27 -8.56
N ILE A 487 21.73 -16.13 -8.71
CA ILE A 487 20.35 -15.86 -8.25
C ILE A 487 20.34 -15.64 -6.73
N LEU A 488 20.87 -16.58 -5.94
CA LEU A 488 20.80 -16.50 -4.48
C LEU A 488 21.61 -15.31 -3.92
N LEU A 489 22.82 -15.06 -4.42
CA LEU A 489 23.62 -13.93 -3.95
C LEU A 489 22.99 -12.59 -4.35
N SER A 490 22.32 -12.51 -5.52
CA SER A 490 21.59 -11.30 -5.88
C SER A 490 20.40 -11.04 -4.95
N LEU A 491 19.67 -12.10 -4.57
CA LEU A 491 18.58 -12.03 -3.58
C LEU A 491 19.10 -11.63 -2.20
N PHE A 492 20.19 -12.24 -1.72
CA PHE A 492 20.81 -11.92 -0.42
C PHE A 492 21.31 -10.48 -0.37
N THR A 493 21.94 -9.99 -1.44
CA THR A 493 22.42 -8.61 -1.54
C THR A 493 21.26 -7.62 -1.47
N ASN A 494 20.21 -7.86 -2.24
CA ASN A 494 19.02 -7.01 -2.26
C ASN A 494 18.25 -7.05 -0.93
N HIS A 495 18.25 -8.20 -0.23
CA HIS A 495 17.58 -8.36 1.06
C HIS A 495 18.11 -7.36 2.11
N ILE A 496 19.43 -7.11 2.17
CA ILE A 496 20.03 -6.19 3.15
C ILE A 496 19.34 -4.81 3.12
N ILE A 497 19.08 -4.28 1.93
CA ILE A 497 18.46 -2.96 1.76
C ILE A 497 16.93 -3.03 1.69
N TYR A 498 16.36 -4.11 1.13
CA TYR A 498 14.93 -4.16 0.81
C TYR A 498 14.05 -4.88 1.85
N LYS A 499 14.64 -5.51 2.88
CA LYS A 499 13.95 -6.42 3.83
C LYS A 499 12.67 -5.88 4.48
N HIS A 500 12.49 -4.56 4.58
CA HIS A 500 11.29 -3.94 5.17
C HIS A 500 10.27 -3.44 4.15
N VAL A 501 10.63 -3.36 2.87
CA VAL A 501 9.85 -2.64 1.84
C VAL A 501 9.56 -3.48 0.59
N ARG A 502 10.13 -4.69 0.51
CA ARG A 502 9.90 -5.62 -0.60
C ARG A 502 9.98 -7.05 -0.11
N PHE A 503 8.91 -7.80 -0.31
CA PHE A 503 8.87 -9.20 0.05
C PHE A 503 9.21 -10.07 -1.15
N SER A 504 9.90 -11.18 -0.88
CA SER A 504 10.34 -12.11 -1.91
C SER A 504 9.17 -12.61 -2.76
N PHE A 505 9.38 -12.69 -4.08
CA PHE A 505 8.42 -13.17 -5.09
C PHE A 505 7.20 -12.27 -5.36
N TRP A 506 6.94 -11.23 -4.54
CA TRP A 506 5.78 -10.35 -4.73
C TRP A 506 5.92 -9.46 -5.96
N ASN A 507 7.14 -8.99 -6.24
CA ASN A 507 7.41 -8.19 -7.42
C ASN A 507 7.24 -9.01 -8.70
N GLU A 508 7.60 -10.29 -8.68
CA GLU A 508 7.39 -11.22 -9.79
C GLU A 508 5.90 -11.31 -10.13
N ILE A 509 5.02 -11.34 -9.12
CA ILE A 509 3.56 -11.34 -9.31
C ILE A 509 3.12 -10.03 -9.96
N PHE A 510 3.56 -8.89 -9.42
CA PHE A 510 3.27 -7.59 -10.00
C PHE A 510 3.70 -7.51 -11.48
N GLU A 511 4.93 -7.93 -11.77
CA GLU A 511 5.47 -7.88 -13.13
C GLU A 511 4.75 -8.87 -14.07
N PHE A 512 4.32 -10.04 -13.59
CA PHE A 512 3.49 -10.97 -14.37
C PHE A 512 2.13 -10.38 -14.71
N VAL A 513 1.44 -9.82 -13.70
CA VAL A 513 0.13 -9.17 -13.87
C VAL A 513 0.19 -8.07 -14.92
N MET A 514 1.27 -7.29 -14.92
CA MET A 514 1.47 -6.13 -15.80
C MET A 514 2.20 -6.46 -17.11
N SER A 515 2.70 -7.68 -17.28
CA SER A 515 3.66 -8.05 -18.34
C SER A 515 3.15 -7.76 -19.75
N PHE A 516 1.89 -8.09 -20.03
CA PHE A 516 1.28 -7.88 -21.36
C PHE A 516 0.89 -6.42 -21.59
N GLN A 517 0.23 -5.79 -20.63
CA GLN A 517 -0.36 -4.47 -20.77
C GLN A 517 0.74 -3.41 -20.79
N ALA A 518 1.66 -3.45 -19.82
CA ALA A 518 2.79 -2.53 -19.77
C ALA A 518 3.84 -2.88 -20.86
N GLY A 519 4.14 -4.17 -21.08
CA GLY A 519 5.14 -4.59 -22.05
C GLY A 519 4.82 -4.18 -23.48
N TRP A 520 3.58 -4.40 -23.93
CA TRP A 520 3.15 -4.01 -25.28
C TRP A 520 3.22 -2.51 -25.51
N VAL A 521 2.72 -1.71 -24.56
CA VAL A 521 2.71 -0.25 -24.68
C VAL A 521 4.12 0.33 -24.63
N THR A 522 5.00 -0.23 -23.79
CA THR A 522 6.41 0.17 -23.71
C THR A 522 7.12 -0.09 -25.04
N LEU A 523 6.91 -1.28 -25.65
CA LEU A 523 7.46 -1.63 -26.96
C LEU A 523 6.98 -0.67 -28.06
N LEU A 524 5.68 -0.39 -28.12
CA LEU A 524 5.12 0.53 -29.11
C LEU A 524 5.67 1.95 -28.94
N ALA A 525 5.79 2.44 -27.71
CA ALA A 525 6.32 3.78 -27.41
C ALA A 525 7.81 3.91 -27.80
N LEU A 526 8.59 2.84 -27.66
CA LEU A 526 9.98 2.80 -28.13
C LEU A 526 10.09 2.89 -29.66
N ILE A 527 9.20 2.19 -30.38
CA ILE A 527 9.15 2.24 -31.85
C ILE A 527 8.69 3.63 -32.31
N ASN A 528 7.56 4.10 -31.78
CA ASN A 528 7.03 5.43 -32.05
C ASN A 528 6.32 5.98 -30.80
N PRO A 529 6.82 7.08 -30.20
CA PRO A 529 6.27 7.63 -28.95
C PRO A 529 4.83 8.13 -29.09
N LYS A 530 4.36 8.39 -30.31
CA LYS A 530 2.98 8.82 -30.58
C LYS A 530 1.99 7.65 -30.63
N MET A 531 2.45 6.40 -30.75
CA MET A 531 1.58 5.23 -30.79
C MET A 531 1.04 4.89 -29.40
N GLY A 532 -0.20 4.39 -29.37
CA GLY A 532 -0.97 4.13 -28.16
C GLY A 532 -1.91 5.29 -27.82
N SER A 533 -3.15 4.99 -27.48
CA SER A 533 -4.11 5.94 -26.91
C SER A 533 -4.28 5.65 -25.42
N PHE A 534 -4.70 6.67 -24.68
CA PHE A 534 -5.10 6.55 -23.28
C PHE A 534 -6.43 7.25 -23.13
N ASN A 535 -7.41 6.57 -22.52
CA ASN A 535 -8.63 7.20 -22.05
C ASN A 535 -8.53 7.38 -20.55
N VAL A 536 -8.98 8.55 -20.07
CA VAL A 536 -9.10 8.85 -18.64
C VAL A 536 -10.06 7.83 -18.04
N THR A 537 -9.57 7.04 -17.09
CA THR A 537 -10.37 6.05 -16.37
C THR A 537 -11.27 6.78 -15.36
N ASP A 538 -12.55 6.44 -15.33
CA ASP A 538 -13.48 6.98 -14.32
C ASP A 538 -13.06 6.50 -12.93
N LYS A 539 -12.88 7.43 -11.98
CA LYS A 539 -12.69 7.12 -10.55
C LYS A 539 -14.07 6.83 -9.93
N GLY A 540 -14.19 5.79 -9.10
CA GLY A 540 -15.38 5.57 -8.26
C GLY A 540 -16.33 4.42 -8.64
N VAL A 541 -15.83 3.25 -9.03
CA VAL A 541 -16.70 2.08 -9.26
C VAL A 541 -16.90 1.29 -7.96
N ASN A 542 -18.12 1.30 -7.41
CA ASN A 542 -18.49 0.45 -6.28
C ASN A 542 -18.65 -1.01 -6.72
N ILE A 543 -17.71 -1.87 -6.34
CA ILE A 543 -17.75 -3.31 -6.60
C ILE A 543 -18.58 -3.99 -5.50
N SER A 544 -19.84 -4.29 -5.82
CA SER A 544 -20.77 -4.96 -4.89
C SER A 544 -20.61 -6.48 -4.85
N LYS A 545 -20.05 -7.09 -5.90
CA LYS A 545 -19.86 -8.54 -6.04
C LYS A 545 -18.48 -8.86 -6.61
N ARG A 546 -17.95 -10.04 -6.25
CA ARG A 546 -16.69 -10.53 -6.81
C ARG A 546 -16.82 -10.72 -8.32
N THR A 547 -15.93 -10.10 -9.08
CA THR A 547 -15.89 -10.19 -10.55
C THR A 547 -14.47 -10.42 -11.02
N PHE A 548 -14.30 -11.07 -12.18
CA PHE A 548 -12.99 -11.32 -12.78
C PHE A 548 -12.78 -10.40 -13.98
N ASP A 549 -11.68 -9.66 -14.00
CA ASP A 549 -11.31 -8.80 -15.13
C ASP A 549 -10.68 -9.62 -16.27
N TRP A 550 -11.55 -10.13 -17.15
CA TRP A 550 -11.14 -10.91 -18.33
C TRP A 550 -10.35 -10.11 -19.36
N GLU A 551 -10.65 -8.82 -19.51
CA GLU A 551 -10.02 -7.98 -20.53
C GLU A 551 -8.53 -7.80 -20.22
N SER A 552 -8.24 -7.43 -18.97
CA SER A 552 -6.87 -7.26 -18.51
C SER A 552 -6.11 -8.60 -18.42
N MET A 553 -6.77 -9.70 -18.02
CA MET A 553 -6.08 -10.96 -17.70
C MET A 553 -5.90 -11.94 -18.88
N ARG A 554 -6.52 -11.70 -20.05
CA ARG A 554 -6.55 -12.66 -21.18
C ARG A 554 -5.18 -13.22 -21.58
N GLY A 555 -4.15 -12.38 -21.66
CA GLY A 555 -2.81 -12.80 -22.06
C GLY A 555 -2.18 -13.74 -21.03
N LEU A 556 -2.36 -13.40 -19.74
CA LEU A 556 -1.85 -14.19 -18.64
C LEU A 556 -2.55 -15.55 -18.54
N VAL A 557 -3.86 -15.61 -18.82
CA VAL A 557 -4.62 -16.87 -18.88
C VAL A 557 -4.05 -17.80 -19.96
N VAL A 558 -3.76 -17.28 -21.16
CA VAL A 558 -3.16 -18.07 -22.25
C VAL A 558 -1.79 -18.61 -21.86
N VAL A 559 -0.90 -17.78 -21.30
CA VAL A 559 0.43 -18.23 -20.85
C VAL A 559 0.30 -19.29 -19.76
N THR A 560 -0.61 -19.09 -18.80
CA THR A 560 -0.86 -20.06 -17.72
C THR A 560 -1.33 -21.40 -18.28
N ALA A 561 -2.27 -21.39 -19.24
CA ALA A 561 -2.73 -22.61 -19.90
C ALA A 561 -1.59 -23.33 -20.63
N LEU A 562 -0.72 -22.60 -21.33
CA LEU A 562 0.47 -23.18 -21.98
C LEU A 562 1.42 -23.82 -20.97
N VAL A 563 1.72 -23.16 -19.85
CA VAL A 563 2.57 -23.72 -18.79
C VAL A 563 1.94 -25.00 -18.22
N VAL A 564 0.64 -25.02 -17.96
CA VAL A 564 -0.08 -26.23 -17.49
C VAL A 564 0.02 -27.36 -18.52
N CYS A 565 -0.23 -27.08 -19.80
CA CYS A 565 -0.08 -28.07 -20.87
C CYS A 565 1.35 -28.63 -20.93
N SER A 566 2.37 -27.79 -20.70
CA SER A 566 3.77 -28.22 -20.71
C SER A 566 4.10 -29.20 -19.58
N LEU A 567 3.53 -29.01 -18.39
CA LEU A 567 3.71 -29.92 -17.26
C LEU A 567 3.03 -31.28 -17.51
N LEU A 568 1.91 -31.30 -18.24
CA LEU A 568 1.26 -32.55 -18.67
C LEU A 568 2.08 -33.35 -19.67
N ALA A 569 3.04 -32.73 -20.37
CA ALA A 569 3.94 -33.41 -21.30
C ALA A 569 5.13 -34.09 -20.59
N VAL A 570 5.39 -33.83 -19.30
CA VAL A 570 6.55 -34.41 -18.59
C VAL A 570 6.58 -35.95 -18.60
N PRO A 571 5.46 -36.68 -18.37
CA PRO A 571 5.47 -38.13 -18.44
C PRO A 571 5.87 -38.67 -19.83
N TYR A 572 5.51 -37.98 -20.90
CA TYR A 572 5.89 -38.36 -22.27
C TYR A 572 7.42 -38.37 -22.43
N TRP A 573 8.10 -37.33 -21.94
CA TRP A 573 9.56 -37.24 -21.98
C TRP A 573 10.24 -38.30 -21.14
N LEU A 574 9.77 -38.53 -19.91
CA LEU A 574 10.38 -39.51 -19.01
C LEU A 574 10.23 -40.96 -19.52
N LEU A 575 9.17 -41.25 -20.28
CA LEU A 575 8.92 -42.58 -20.82
C LEU A 575 9.61 -42.83 -22.17
N LEU A 576 9.66 -41.83 -23.06
CA LEU A 576 10.13 -42.01 -24.43
C LEU A 576 11.54 -41.45 -24.69
N ARG A 577 12.02 -40.54 -23.84
CA ARG A 577 13.34 -39.88 -23.92
C ARG A 577 14.01 -39.80 -22.55
N PRO A 578 14.24 -40.94 -21.87
CA PRO A 578 14.87 -40.95 -20.55
C PRO A 578 16.28 -40.33 -20.54
N GLU A 579 16.95 -40.28 -21.69
CA GLU A 579 18.25 -39.61 -21.86
C GLU A 579 18.21 -38.10 -21.53
N ASP A 580 17.08 -37.42 -21.75
CA ASP A 580 16.93 -35.97 -21.60
C ASP A 580 16.46 -35.55 -20.18
N TRP A 581 16.46 -36.49 -19.22
CA TRP A 581 15.85 -36.30 -17.90
C TRP A 581 16.34 -35.06 -17.15
N GLN A 582 17.61 -34.65 -17.32
CA GLN A 582 18.15 -33.46 -16.67
C GLN A 582 17.50 -32.18 -17.19
N ALA A 583 17.37 -32.04 -18.51
CA ALA A 583 16.74 -30.88 -19.12
C ALA A 583 15.24 -30.85 -18.83
N VAL A 584 14.58 -32.01 -18.87
CA VAL A 584 13.16 -32.16 -18.50
C VAL A 584 12.95 -31.74 -17.04
N MET A 585 13.80 -32.21 -16.11
CA MET A 585 13.71 -31.87 -14.70
C MET A 585 13.88 -30.37 -14.45
N VAL A 586 14.91 -29.74 -15.04
CA VAL A 586 15.15 -28.30 -14.85
C VAL A 586 13.98 -27.46 -15.39
N ASN A 587 13.50 -27.75 -16.60
CA ASN A 587 12.36 -27.03 -17.16
C ASN A 587 11.07 -27.29 -16.38
N THR A 588 10.88 -28.50 -15.83
CA THR A 588 9.74 -28.83 -14.95
C THR A 588 9.79 -28.01 -13.67
N ILE A 589 10.96 -27.86 -13.04
CA ILE A 589 11.14 -27.02 -11.85
C ILE A 589 10.77 -25.56 -12.15
N TRP A 590 11.25 -25.01 -13.27
CA TRP A 590 10.93 -23.64 -13.69
C TRP A 590 9.45 -23.46 -14.02
N SER A 591 8.83 -24.38 -14.77
CA SER A 591 7.38 -24.35 -15.06
C SER A 591 6.54 -24.50 -13.79
N GLY A 592 6.97 -25.34 -12.84
CA GLY A 592 6.37 -25.51 -11.52
C GLY A 592 6.45 -24.25 -10.65
N PHE A 593 7.58 -23.54 -10.71
CA PHE A 593 7.71 -22.25 -10.04
C PHE A 593 6.84 -21.17 -10.71
N ASN A 594 6.85 -21.11 -12.05
CA ASN A 594 6.04 -20.18 -12.82
C ASN A 594 4.54 -20.38 -12.57
N ILE A 595 4.03 -21.62 -12.44
CA ILE A 595 2.61 -21.83 -12.21
C ILE A 595 2.15 -21.27 -10.85
N ILE A 596 2.98 -21.31 -9.81
CA ILE A 596 2.68 -20.71 -8.50
C ILE A 596 2.52 -19.18 -8.64
N LEU A 597 3.46 -18.54 -9.35
CA LEU A 597 3.45 -17.09 -9.56
C LEU A 597 2.30 -16.66 -10.47
N LEU A 598 2.10 -17.35 -11.60
CA LEU A 598 1.02 -17.09 -12.55
C LEU A 598 -0.36 -17.27 -11.91
N SER A 599 -0.54 -18.31 -11.10
CA SER A 599 -1.80 -18.52 -10.35
C SER A 599 -2.05 -17.37 -9.39
N SER A 600 -1.03 -16.93 -8.64
CA SER A 600 -1.15 -15.79 -7.73
C SER A 600 -1.44 -14.48 -8.47
N ALA A 601 -0.82 -14.28 -9.64
CA ALA A 601 -1.06 -13.14 -10.51
C ALA A 601 -2.48 -13.12 -11.08
N LEU A 602 -3.01 -14.26 -11.54
CA LEU A 602 -4.41 -14.37 -11.97
C LEU A 602 -5.40 -14.07 -10.85
N LEU A 603 -5.08 -14.42 -9.59
CA LEU A 603 -5.93 -14.11 -8.45
C LEU A 603 -6.08 -12.61 -8.18
N VAL A 604 -5.13 -11.78 -8.60
CA VAL A 604 -5.25 -10.31 -8.54
C VAL A 604 -6.40 -9.81 -9.42
N GLY A 605 -6.68 -10.51 -10.53
CA GLY A 605 -7.80 -10.19 -11.42
C GLY A 605 -9.19 -10.45 -10.81
N PHE A 606 -9.28 -11.14 -9.66
CA PHE A 606 -10.54 -11.32 -8.92
C PHE A 606 -10.76 -10.15 -7.96
N GLU A 607 -11.58 -9.21 -8.39
CA GLU A 607 -11.96 -8.05 -7.58
C GLU A 607 -12.76 -8.46 -6.36
N GLN A 608 -12.31 -8.07 -5.17
CA GLN A 608 -13.05 -8.35 -3.95
C GLN A 608 -14.15 -7.30 -3.72
N PRO A 609 -15.32 -7.71 -3.19
CA PRO A 609 -16.40 -6.77 -2.92
C PRO A 609 -15.98 -5.79 -1.84
N GLN A 610 -16.14 -4.49 -2.12
CA GLN A 610 -15.85 -3.42 -1.18
C GLN A 610 -17.14 -3.07 -0.42
N ILE A 611 -17.24 -3.58 0.82
CA ILE A 611 -18.47 -3.42 1.64
C ILE A 611 -18.55 -2.02 2.26
N ARG A 612 -17.39 -1.37 2.52
CA ARG A 612 -17.32 -0.07 3.19
C ARG A 612 -17.13 1.05 2.18
N THR A 613 -17.91 2.11 2.32
CA THR A 613 -17.84 3.32 1.50
C THR A 613 -16.64 4.20 1.84
N ALA A 614 -16.22 4.26 3.11
CA ALA A 614 -15.04 4.98 3.57
C ALA A 614 -13.96 4.03 4.10
N HIS A 615 -12.71 4.32 3.76
CA HIS A 615 -11.56 3.56 4.25
C HIS A 615 -11.29 3.91 5.72
N ARG A 616 -11.03 2.87 6.53
CA ARG A 616 -10.65 3.03 7.94
C ARG A 616 -9.14 3.03 8.06
N LEU A 617 -8.58 4.10 8.60
CA LEU A 617 -7.16 4.23 8.89
C LEU A 617 -6.87 3.67 10.27
N GLN A 618 -5.73 2.97 10.42
CA GLN A 618 -5.21 2.56 11.72
C GLN A 618 -4.58 3.79 12.40
N ARG A 619 -5.41 4.61 13.02
CA ARG A 619 -5.02 5.81 13.78
C ARG A 619 -5.35 5.60 15.24
N ARG A 620 -4.41 5.99 16.09
CA ARG A 620 -4.51 6.00 17.54
C ARG A 620 -4.70 7.43 18.03
N LEU A 621 -5.96 7.82 18.19
CA LEU A 621 -6.37 9.16 18.56
C LEU A 621 -7.08 9.11 19.90
N ALA A 622 -6.79 10.08 20.76
CA ALA A 622 -7.50 10.24 22.01
C ALA A 622 -8.96 10.61 21.72
N VAL A 623 -9.86 9.94 22.43
CA VAL A 623 -11.30 10.09 22.27
C VAL A 623 -11.91 10.38 23.64
N MET A 624 -12.79 11.37 23.70
CA MET A 624 -13.62 11.63 24.86
C MET A 624 -15.07 11.34 24.51
N ILE A 625 -15.71 10.45 25.28
CA ILE A 625 -17.12 10.08 25.11
C ILE A 625 -17.90 10.68 26.28
N SER A 626 -18.85 11.56 25.98
CA SER A 626 -19.68 12.23 26.98
C SER A 626 -21.04 11.56 27.10
N VAL A 627 -21.36 11.07 28.31
CA VAL A 627 -22.62 10.39 28.65
C VAL A 627 -23.12 10.87 30.00
N ASP A 628 -24.33 11.44 30.08
CA ASP A 628 -25.04 11.77 31.33
C ASP A 628 -24.14 12.40 32.44
N ASN A 629 -23.35 13.43 32.08
CA ASN A 629 -22.35 14.12 32.94
C ASN A 629 -21.09 13.33 33.34
N GLN A 630 -20.85 12.17 32.73
CA GLN A 630 -19.58 11.44 32.83
C GLN A 630 -18.82 11.51 31.50
N THR A 631 -17.50 11.64 31.59
CA THR A 631 -16.60 11.60 30.42
C THR A 631 -15.77 10.34 30.51
N LEU A 632 -15.88 9.49 29.49
CA LEU A 632 -15.09 8.29 29.33
C LEU A 632 -13.97 8.58 28.34
N MET A 633 -12.74 8.25 28.73
CA MET A 633 -11.57 8.37 27.87
C MET A 633 -11.36 7.06 27.12
N GLY A 634 -11.02 7.18 25.84
CA GLY A 634 -10.69 6.06 24.98
C GLY A 634 -9.62 6.43 23.95
N GLU A 635 -9.21 5.43 23.19
CA GLU A 635 -8.26 5.60 22.10
C GLU A 635 -8.81 4.90 20.85
N THR A 636 -8.80 5.54 19.68
CA THR A 636 -9.18 4.83 18.45
C THR A 636 -8.17 3.73 18.14
N ILE A 637 -8.67 2.57 17.70
CA ILE A 637 -7.87 1.54 17.03
C ILE A 637 -7.83 1.86 15.53
N ASN A 638 -8.99 2.19 14.98
CA ASN A 638 -9.14 2.68 13.62
C ASN A 638 -10.31 3.68 13.51
N ILE A 639 -10.23 4.56 12.52
CA ILE A 639 -11.21 5.62 12.26
C ILE A 639 -11.37 5.85 10.75
N SER A 640 -12.58 6.16 10.32
CA SER A 640 -12.92 6.70 8.99
C SER A 640 -13.81 7.93 9.16
N GLU A 641 -14.14 8.57 8.05
CA GLU A 641 -15.11 9.68 7.99
C GLU A 641 -16.53 9.27 8.43
N THR A 642 -16.82 7.97 8.47
CA THR A 642 -18.16 7.42 8.75
C THR A 642 -18.27 6.77 10.13
N GLY A 643 -17.17 6.52 10.82
CA GLY A 643 -17.20 5.86 12.13
C GLY A 643 -15.82 5.42 12.63
N ALA A 644 -15.79 4.83 13.82
CA ALA A 644 -14.54 4.43 14.48
C ALA A 644 -14.68 3.10 15.22
N LEU A 645 -13.54 2.49 15.52
CA LEU A 645 -13.40 1.45 16.54
C LEU A 645 -12.55 2.03 17.66
N VAL A 646 -13.10 2.14 18.86
CA VAL A 646 -12.48 2.76 20.03
C VAL A 646 -12.16 1.69 21.06
N LYS A 647 -10.94 1.73 21.62
CA LYS A 647 -10.50 0.96 22.76
C LYS A 647 -10.84 1.72 24.04
N LEU A 648 -11.44 1.03 25.00
CA LEU A 648 -11.80 1.51 26.33
C LEU A 648 -11.19 0.59 27.40
N GLU A 649 -10.82 1.15 28.55
CA GLU A 649 -10.17 0.43 29.67
C GLU A 649 -11.14 -0.40 30.52
N SER A 650 -12.44 -0.14 30.41
CA SER A 650 -13.48 -0.87 31.13
C SER A 650 -14.69 -1.08 30.24
N TRP A 651 -15.64 -1.91 30.68
CA TRP A 651 -16.92 -2.12 30.01
C TRP A 651 -17.87 -0.96 30.38
N PRO A 652 -18.11 0.02 29.50
CA PRO A 652 -18.92 1.17 29.84
C PRO A 652 -20.42 0.84 29.71
N ASN A 653 -21.25 1.52 30.50
CA ASN A 653 -22.69 1.58 30.26
C ASN A 653 -22.99 2.79 29.35
N LEU A 654 -23.15 2.54 28.05
CA LEU A 654 -23.37 3.60 27.06
C LEU A 654 -24.79 3.56 26.50
N PRO A 655 -25.44 4.72 26.27
CA PRO A 655 -26.66 4.79 25.48
C PRO A 655 -26.38 4.47 24.00
N ASP A 656 -27.45 4.26 23.22
CA ASP A 656 -27.37 3.99 21.77
C ASP A 656 -26.65 5.11 20.99
N GLU A 657 -26.76 6.35 21.47
CA GLU A 657 -26.16 7.53 20.82
C GLU A 657 -25.40 8.32 21.87
N VAL A 658 -24.16 8.67 21.54
CA VAL A 658 -23.19 9.35 22.41
C VAL A 658 -22.58 10.55 21.70
N GLN A 659 -22.19 11.57 22.46
CA GLN A 659 -21.33 12.63 21.94
C GLN A 659 -19.89 12.19 22.08
N ILE A 660 -19.13 12.34 21.00
CA ILE A 660 -17.73 11.97 20.92
C ILE A 660 -16.90 13.17 20.47
N GLU A 661 -15.82 13.44 21.19
CA GLU A 661 -14.79 14.40 20.78
C GLU A 661 -13.52 13.61 20.42
N VAL A 662 -13.06 13.75 19.18
CA VAL A 662 -11.84 13.11 18.68
C VAL A 662 -10.73 14.16 18.59
N HIS A 663 -9.59 13.88 19.21
CA HIS A 663 -8.44 14.79 19.22
C HIS A 663 -7.39 14.37 18.19
N GLY A 664 -6.95 15.32 17.37
CA GLY A 664 -5.78 15.17 16.51
C GLY A 664 -4.47 15.15 17.31
N ASP A 665 -3.35 14.93 16.61
CA ASP A 665 -2.05 14.76 17.27
C ASP A 665 -1.46 16.07 17.84
N PHE A 666 -2.00 17.22 17.41
CA PHE A 666 -1.59 18.54 17.88
C PHE A 666 -2.76 19.33 18.45
N THR A 667 -3.59 19.96 17.60
CA THR A 667 -4.59 20.93 18.05
C THR A 667 -5.98 20.75 17.44
N ALA A 668 -6.12 19.99 16.35
CA ALA A 668 -7.42 19.80 15.72
C ALA A 668 -8.33 18.94 16.59
N ARG A 669 -9.62 19.25 16.60
CA ARG A 669 -10.63 18.47 17.33
C ARG A 669 -11.90 18.39 16.52
N ALA A 670 -12.61 17.28 16.62
CA ALA A 670 -13.90 17.08 15.98
C ALA A 670 -14.90 16.54 17.00
N THR A 671 -15.98 17.29 17.24
CA THR A 671 -17.10 16.88 18.11
C THR A 671 -18.24 16.38 17.24
N LEU A 672 -18.65 15.13 17.45
CA LEU A 672 -19.60 14.41 16.60
C LEU A 672 -20.64 13.70 17.45
N THR A 673 -21.81 13.46 16.86
CA THR A 673 -22.78 12.51 17.40
C THR A 673 -22.51 11.14 16.81
N ALA A 674 -22.39 10.11 17.65
CA ALA A 674 -22.07 8.75 17.22
C ALA A 674 -23.07 7.74 17.77
N ARG A 675 -23.44 6.77 16.93
CA ARG A 675 -24.28 5.63 17.30
C ARG A 675 -23.42 4.43 17.69
N VAL A 676 -23.70 3.83 18.83
CA VAL A 676 -23.07 2.60 19.30
C VAL A 676 -23.57 1.41 18.49
N ILE A 677 -22.68 0.76 17.76
CA ILE A 677 -22.99 -0.40 16.92
C ILE A 677 -22.72 -1.70 17.67
N ARG A 678 -21.59 -1.78 18.38
CA ARG A 678 -21.15 -3.01 19.06
C ARG A 678 -20.18 -2.67 20.18
N LEU A 679 -20.36 -3.31 21.32
CA LEU A 679 -19.35 -3.43 22.38
C LEU A 679 -18.88 -4.89 22.42
N SER A 680 -17.58 -5.10 22.52
CA SER A 680 -17.01 -6.44 22.55
C SER A 680 -15.86 -6.49 23.55
N PRO A 681 -15.96 -7.32 24.61
CA PRO A 681 -14.90 -7.42 25.58
C PRO A 681 -13.78 -8.24 24.95
N VAL A 682 -12.54 -7.75 25.06
CA VAL A 682 -11.34 -8.47 24.63
C VAL A 682 -10.75 -9.21 25.82
N ASN A 683 -10.67 -8.55 26.96
CA ASN A 683 -10.28 -9.09 28.26
C ASN A 683 -10.91 -8.23 29.38
N ASP A 684 -10.63 -8.55 30.64
CA ASP A 684 -11.21 -7.87 31.82
C ASP A 684 -10.84 -6.37 31.91
N THR A 685 -9.83 -5.92 31.16
CA THR A 685 -9.29 -4.56 31.16
C THR A 685 -9.41 -3.85 29.81
N GLU A 686 -10.06 -4.47 28.82
CA GLU A 686 -10.12 -3.95 27.46
C GLU A 686 -11.44 -4.28 26.78
N THR A 687 -12.16 -3.24 26.39
CA THR A 687 -13.38 -3.34 25.60
C THR A 687 -13.25 -2.56 24.31
N HIS A 688 -13.69 -3.17 23.21
CA HIS A 688 -13.76 -2.52 21.90
C HIS A 688 -15.18 -2.03 21.62
N LEU A 689 -15.29 -0.72 21.41
CA LEU A 689 -16.52 -0.01 21.06
C LEU A 689 -16.48 0.34 19.58
N ALA A 690 -17.37 -0.24 18.78
CA ALA A 690 -17.60 0.15 17.40
C ALA A 690 -18.73 1.19 17.33
N ILE A 691 -18.47 2.30 16.67
CA ILE A 691 -19.40 3.41 16.49
C ILE A 691 -19.49 3.85 15.04
N ASP A 692 -20.66 4.35 14.65
CA ASP A 692 -20.89 5.03 13.38
C ASP A 692 -21.28 6.49 13.65
N PHE A 693 -20.71 7.42 12.89
CA PHE A 693 -21.02 8.84 12.99
C PHE A 693 -22.34 9.13 12.29
N ILE A 694 -23.22 9.89 12.94
CA ILE A 694 -24.57 10.18 12.45
C ILE A 694 -24.82 11.69 12.43
N ASN A 695 -25.65 12.15 11.49
CA ASN A 695 -26.06 13.56 11.35
C ASN A 695 -24.88 14.56 11.29
N ILE A 696 -23.80 14.20 10.60
CA ILE A 696 -22.58 15.01 10.50
C ILE A 696 -22.85 16.26 9.66
N THR A 697 -22.64 17.45 10.24
CA THR A 697 -22.68 18.73 9.50
C THR A 697 -21.41 18.92 8.66
N ASP A 698 -21.42 19.84 7.69
CA ASP A 698 -20.23 20.08 6.86
C ASP A 698 -19.03 20.59 7.68
N ASP A 699 -19.25 21.48 8.66
CA ASP A 699 -18.19 21.92 9.58
C ASP A 699 -17.60 20.77 10.41
N GLN A 700 -18.45 19.85 10.87
CA GLN A 700 -18.02 18.66 11.60
C GLN A 700 -17.23 17.70 10.70
N ARG A 701 -17.63 17.57 9.43
CA ARG A 701 -16.92 16.76 8.44
C ARG A 701 -15.54 17.35 8.12
N ASP A 702 -15.45 18.66 7.98
CA ASP A 702 -14.20 19.38 7.76
C ASP A 702 -13.25 19.23 8.96
N ALA A 703 -13.75 19.44 10.17
CA ALA A 703 -12.99 19.23 11.40
C ALA A 703 -12.48 17.78 11.52
N LEU A 704 -13.34 16.79 11.23
CA LEU A 704 -12.97 15.38 11.23
C LEU A 704 -11.91 15.07 10.17
N THR A 705 -12.02 15.67 8.99
CA THR A 705 -11.03 15.52 7.91
C THR A 705 -9.65 16.02 8.36
N LEU A 706 -9.59 17.20 8.99
CA LEU A 706 -8.34 17.72 9.53
C LEU A 706 -7.75 16.80 10.60
N VAL A 707 -8.58 16.32 11.55
CA VAL A 707 -8.13 15.38 12.60
C VAL A 707 -7.59 14.07 12.03
N ILE A 708 -8.25 13.49 11.02
CA ILE A 708 -7.86 12.19 10.47
C ILE A 708 -6.60 12.30 9.62
N TYR A 709 -6.53 13.30 8.73
CA TYR A 709 -5.56 13.33 7.63
C TYR A 709 -4.50 14.43 7.73
N SER A 710 -4.81 15.59 8.33
CA SER A 710 -3.90 16.75 8.30
C SER A 710 -3.14 16.97 9.61
N ASP A 711 -3.84 16.85 10.75
CA ASP A 711 -3.30 17.00 12.11
C ASP A 711 -2.61 15.71 12.57
N VAL A 712 -1.59 15.33 11.80
CA VAL A 712 -0.92 14.04 11.89
C VAL A 712 0.56 14.26 12.18
N ARG A 713 1.05 13.67 13.26
CA ARG A 713 2.48 13.61 13.59
C ARG A 713 3.17 12.57 12.73
N GLU A 714 2.57 11.38 12.65
CA GLU A 714 3.02 10.24 11.86
C GLU A 714 1.81 9.33 11.60
N TRP A 715 1.74 8.67 10.44
CA TRP A 715 0.71 7.63 10.25
C TRP A 715 1.29 6.27 10.65
N TYR A 716 0.79 5.68 11.73
CA TYR A 716 1.34 4.45 12.31
C TYR A 716 1.31 3.21 11.41
N SER A 717 0.41 3.17 10.42
CA SER A 717 0.39 2.10 9.40
C SER A 717 1.63 2.03 8.52
N GLN A 718 2.56 2.99 8.67
CA GLN A 718 3.78 3.12 7.87
C GLN A 718 4.95 2.26 8.38
N ASN A 719 5.01 1.98 9.68
CA ASN A 719 6.14 1.27 10.26
C ASN A 719 5.88 -0.24 10.28
N ARG A 720 6.50 -0.95 9.34
CA ARG A 720 6.49 -2.41 9.29
C ARG A 720 7.55 -2.96 10.23
N GLU A 721 7.11 -3.62 11.30
CA GLU A 721 8.01 -4.34 12.21
C GLU A 721 8.53 -5.65 11.60
N TYR A 722 7.82 -6.21 10.62
CA TYR A 722 8.16 -7.49 10.01
C TYR A 722 9.12 -7.34 8.82
N ALA A 723 10.24 -8.05 8.90
CA ALA A 723 11.16 -8.23 7.77
C ALA A 723 10.72 -9.42 6.89
N ASP A 724 11.05 -9.35 5.60
CA ASP A 724 10.82 -10.44 4.66
C ASP A 724 11.50 -11.73 5.11
N GLN A 725 10.79 -12.85 4.97
CA GLN A 725 11.35 -14.19 5.15
C GLN A 725 11.03 -15.00 3.89
N PRO A 726 12.00 -15.23 2.99
CA PRO A 726 11.72 -15.75 1.65
C PRO A 726 10.86 -17.02 1.60
N PHE A 727 11.13 -17.99 2.47
CA PHE A 727 10.34 -19.22 2.56
C PHE A 727 8.93 -19.00 3.11
N ALA A 728 8.77 -18.08 4.08
CA ALA A 728 7.45 -17.72 4.60
C ALA A 728 6.64 -16.96 3.54
N SER A 729 7.28 -16.08 2.77
CA SER A 729 6.67 -15.35 1.64
C SER A 729 6.20 -16.32 0.55
N LEU A 730 7.02 -17.32 0.17
CA LEU A 730 6.59 -18.37 -0.76
C LEU A 730 5.43 -19.21 -0.21
N GLY A 731 5.48 -19.60 1.07
CA GLY A 731 4.38 -20.31 1.72
C GLY A 731 3.09 -19.48 1.77
N PHE A 732 3.21 -18.18 2.04
CA PHE A 732 2.09 -17.24 2.02
C PHE A 732 1.47 -17.12 0.63
N LEU A 733 2.28 -17.13 -0.43
CA LEU A 733 1.82 -17.16 -1.81
C LEU A 733 1.04 -18.42 -2.14
N ALA A 734 1.52 -19.59 -1.72
CA ALA A 734 0.83 -20.85 -1.93
C ALA A 734 -0.58 -20.87 -1.29
N THR A 735 -0.78 -20.11 -0.21
CA THR A 735 -2.11 -19.97 0.43
C THR A 735 -3.03 -18.94 -0.23
N SER A 736 -2.57 -18.18 -1.24
CA SER A 736 -3.37 -17.11 -1.85
C SER A 736 -4.69 -17.62 -2.44
N LEU A 737 -4.69 -18.82 -3.03
CA LEU A 737 -5.90 -19.44 -3.59
C LEU A 737 -7.00 -19.62 -2.54
N THR A 738 -6.65 -20.18 -1.37
CA THR A 738 -7.62 -20.43 -0.29
C THR A 738 -8.03 -19.14 0.42
N ARG A 739 -7.15 -18.15 0.48
CA ARG A 739 -7.42 -16.83 1.09
C ARG A 739 -8.35 -15.98 0.21
N SER A 740 -8.01 -15.80 -1.06
CA SER A 740 -8.73 -14.92 -1.99
C SER A 740 -10.12 -15.44 -2.38
N LEU A 741 -10.32 -16.76 -2.37
CA LEU A 741 -11.61 -17.35 -2.74
C LEU A 741 -12.58 -17.53 -1.56
N ARG A 742 -12.12 -17.36 -0.31
CA ARG A 742 -12.98 -17.45 0.87
C ARG A 742 -13.99 -16.31 0.91
N ASP A 743 -15.24 -16.61 1.25
CA ASP A 743 -16.27 -15.58 1.40
C ASP A 743 -16.03 -14.74 2.66
N MET A 744 -16.11 -13.42 2.52
CA MET A 744 -16.10 -12.51 3.65
C MET A 744 -17.43 -12.63 4.41
N LYS A 745 -17.39 -13.24 5.60
CA LYS A 745 -18.55 -13.25 6.50
C LYS A 745 -18.75 -11.86 7.08
N SER A 746 -19.88 -11.22 6.79
CA SER A 746 -20.31 -10.01 7.50
C SER A 746 -20.44 -10.34 8.98
N THR A 747 -19.79 -9.57 9.84
CA THR A 747 -19.90 -9.75 11.29
C THR A 747 -21.29 -9.28 11.72
N GLN A 748 -22.11 -10.20 12.22
CA GLN A 748 -23.45 -9.85 12.70
C GLN A 748 -23.36 -8.87 13.88
N THR A 749 -24.21 -7.84 13.88
CA THR A 749 -24.35 -6.88 14.97
C THR A 749 -24.73 -7.63 16.25
N LYS A 750 -23.80 -7.72 17.21
CA LYS A 750 -24.12 -8.19 18.56
C LYS A 750 -24.74 -7.05 19.33
N LYS A 751 -25.95 -7.25 19.83
CA LYS A 751 -26.63 -6.28 20.67
C LYS A 751 -25.86 -6.12 21.97
N VAL A 752 -25.58 -4.88 22.33
CA VAL A 752 -25.02 -4.53 23.64
C VAL A 752 -26.17 -4.59 24.64
N ARG A 753 -26.10 -5.51 25.59
CA ARG A 753 -27.06 -5.61 26.68
C ARG A 753 -26.34 -5.62 28.02
N LYS A 754 -26.89 -4.89 28.98
CA LYS A 754 -26.50 -4.89 30.39
C LYS A 754 -27.00 -6.18 31.03
N GLN A 755 -26.15 -6.88 31.78
CA GLN A 755 -26.60 -7.97 32.66
C GLN A 755 -27.40 -7.36 33.81
N VAL A 756 -28.63 -7.81 34.00
CA VAL A 756 -29.54 -7.32 35.05
C VAL A 756 -30.22 -8.51 35.73
N GLN A 757 -30.82 -8.27 36.90
CA GLN A 757 -31.75 -9.21 37.53
C GLN A 757 -33.05 -8.46 37.81
N ALA A 758 -33.86 -8.27 36.76
CA ALA A 758 -35.14 -7.58 36.85
C ALA A 758 -36.28 -8.57 36.73
N HIS A 759 -37.27 -8.50 37.62
CA HIS A 759 -38.46 -9.36 37.52
C HIS A 759 -39.28 -8.97 36.30
N GLY A 760 -39.62 -9.93 35.44
CA GLY A 760 -40.38 -9.67 34.22
C GLY A 760 -41.58 -10.59 34.08
N GLN A 761 -42.62 -10.12 33.39
CA GLN A 761 -43.73 -10.95 32.93
C GLN A 761 -43.97 -10.74 31.45
N ILE A 762 -43.99 -11.81 30.67
CA ILE A 762 -44.38 -11.77 29.26
C ILE A 762 -45.87 -12.05 29.14
N TYR A 763 -46.59 -11.18 28.45
CA TYR A 763 -48.00 -11.34 28.11
C TYR A 763 -48.13 -11.89 26.70
N TRP A 764 -48.64 -13.11 26.59
CA TRP A 764 -48.87 -13.78 25.31
C TRP A 764 -50.12 -14.64 25.37
N ASP A 765 -50.94 -14.56 24.32
CA ASP A 765 -52.17 -15.34 24.16
C ASP A 765 -53.10 -15.29 25.40
N GLY A 766 -53.31 -14.11 25.95
CA GLY A 766 -54.21 -13.88 27.09
C GLY A 766 -53.59 -14.09 28.49
N HIS A 767 -52.36 -14.60 28.59
CA HIS A 767 -51.77 -15.08 29.85
C HIS A 767 -50.42 -14.40 30.17
N PHE A 768 -50.09 -14.28 31.46
CA PHE A 768 -48.81 -13.71 31.94
C PHE A 768 -47.87 -14.81 32.43
N PHE A 769 -46.68 -14.88 31.85
CA PHE A 769 -45.67 -15.85 32.24
C PHE A 769 -44.51 -15.13 32.97
N PRO A 770 -44.22 -15.48 34.24
CA PRO A 770 -43.19 -14.84 35.02
C PRO A 770 -41.79 -15.34 34.67
N GLY A 771 -40.82 -14.42 34.70
CA GLY A 771 -39.41 -14.70 34.52
C GLY A 771 -38.52 -13.61 35.10
N VAL A 772 -37.23 -13.74 34.87
CA VAL A 772 -36.19 -12.77 35.24
C VAL A 772 -35.51 -12.30 33.96
N ALA A 773 -35.52 -10.99 33.72
CA ALA A 773 -34.71 -10.42 32.66
C ALA A 773 -33.26 -10.49 33.11
N THR A 774 -32.45 -11.24 32.36
CA THR A 774 -31.03 -11.46 32.64
C THR A 774 -30.17 -10.48 31.85
N GLU A 775 -30.65 -10.03 30.69
CA GLU A 775 -29.96 -9.04 29.87
C GLU A 775 -30.95 -8.01 29.37
N ILE A 776 -30.63 -6.73 29.44
CA ILE A 776 -31.46 -5.66 28.88
C ILE A 776 -30.60 -4.62 28.17
N GLY A 777 -31.02 -4.21 26.99
CA GLY A 777 -30.45 -3.09 26.25
C GLY A 777 -31.56 -2.26 25.61
N VAL A 778 -31.20 -1.19 24.93
CA VAL A 778 -32.19 -0.28 24.31
C VAL A 778 -32.94 -0.94 23.14
N THR A 779 -32.33 -1.95 22.52
CA THR A 779 -32.88 -2.62 21.32
C THR A 779 -33.52 -3.98 21.61
N GLY A 780 -33.48 -4.45 22.85
CA GLY A 780 -34.04 -5.74 23.22
C GLY A 780 -33.54 -6.25 24.57
N LEU A 781 -34.06 -7.39 25.00
CA LEU A 781 -33.72 -8.02 26.26
C LEU A 781 -33.74 -9.55 26.13
N ARG A 782 -33.19 -10.22 27.14
CA ARG A 782 -33.31 -11.65 27.37
C ARG A 782 -34.09 -11.86 28.66
N LEU A 783 -35.17 -12.63 28.58
CA LEU A 783 -36.00 -13.02 29.72
C LEU A 783 -35.89 -14.53 29.94
N GLU A 784 -35.47 -14.94 31.12
CA GLU A 784 -35.43 -16.35 31.53
C GLU A 784 -36.65 -16.68 32.39
N LEU A 785 -37.45 -17.62 31.93
CA LEU A 785 -38.66 -18.05 32.64
C LEU A 785 -38.30 -19.02 33.77
N ASN A 786 -38.99 -18.88 34.90
CA ASN A 786 -38.65 -19.57 36.16
C ASN A 786 -38.78 -21.11 36.12
N SER A 787 -39.32 -21.70 35.06
CA SER A 787 -39.41 -23.16 34.89
C SER A 787 -39.40 -23.60 33.43
N LYS A 788 -38.96 -24.84 33.17
CA LYS A 788 -38.97 -25.47 31.82
C LYS A 788 -40.36 -25.60 31.19
N ARG A 789 -41.42 -25.41 31.97
CA ARG A 789 -42.82 -25.48 31.53
C ARG A 789 -43.59 -24.19 31.78
N ALA A 790 -42.90 -23.06 31.98
CA ALA A 790 -43.44 -21.71 32.17
C ALA A 790 -44.96 -21.64 32.39
N VAL A 791 -45.37 -21.66 33.66
CA VAL A 791 -46.77 -21.81 34.07
C VAL A 791 -47.35 -20.44 34.39
N SER A 792 -48.42 -20.07 33.69
CA SER A 792 -49.37 -19.02 34.11
C SER A 792 -50.53 -19.70 34.84
N SER A 793 -51.28 -18.95 35.67
CA SER A 793 -52.43 -19.44 36.49
C SER A 793 -53.28 -20.54 35.84
N ASP A 794 -53.53 -20.46 34.52
CA ASP A 794 -54.43 -21.35 33.79
C ASP A 794 -53.83 -21.97 32.50
N LYS A 795 -52.56 -21.70 32.18
CA LYS A 795 -51.91 -22.18 30.94
C LYS A 795 -50.43 -22.51 31.15
N THR A 796 -50.01 -23.67 30.65
CA THR A 796 -48.61 -24.13 30.61
C THR A 796 -48.10 -24.02 29.18
N LEU A 797 -46.96 -23.35 28.94
CA LEU A 797 -46.38 -23.29 27.59
C LEU A 797 -45.97 -24.71 27.14
N THR A 798 -46.61 -25.21 26.07
CA THR A 798 -46.29 -26.51 25.47
C THR A 798 -45.16 -26.37 24.44
N GLN A 799 -44.55 -27.48 24.04
CA GLN A 799 -43.51 -27.47 23.00
C GLN A 799 -44.02 -26.93 21.65
N GLN A 800 -45.31 -27.14 21.34
CA GLN A 800 -45.95 -26.56 20.15
C GLN A 800 -46.08 -25.03 20.25
N ASP A 801 -46.38 -24.49 21.43
CA ASP A 801 -46.45 -23.04 21.65
C ASP A 801 -45.09 -22.38 21.44
N LEU A 802 -44.01 -23.00 21.95
CA LEU A 802 -42.65 -22.50 21.78
C LEU A 802 -42.20 -22.53 20.31
N GLN A 803 -42.52 -23.60 19.59
CA GLN A 803 -42.26 -23.69 18.14
C GLN A 803 -43.07 -22.65 17.36
N SER A 804 -44.31 -22.39 17.76
CA SER A 804 -45.16 -21.34 17.19
C SER A 804 -44.56 -19.95 17.40
N MET A 805 -44.12 -19.63 18.62
CA MET A 805 -43.42 -18.37 18.91
C MET A 805 -42.14 -18.21 18.08
N GLN A 806 -41.37 -19.28 17.92
CA GLN A 806 -40.11 -19.24 17.17
C GLN A 806 -40.33 -19.05 15.66
N LYS A 807 -41.42 -19.61 15.10
CA LYS A 807 -41.76 -19.49 13.68
C LYS A 807 -42.47 -18.18 13.35
N SER A 808 -43.39 -17.73 14.19
CA SER A 808 -44.24 -16.57 13.95
C SER A 808 -43.68 -15.25 14.47
N LYS A 809 -42.70 -15.29 15.40
CA LYS A 809 -42.07 -14.12 16.03
C LYS A 809 -43.09 -13.06 16.46
N PRO A 810 -44.04 -13.43 17.34
CA PRO A 810 -45.17 -12.56 17.65
C PRO A 810 -44.74 -11.33 18.45
N LEU A 811 -45.52 -10.25 18.32
CA LEU A 811 -45.49 -9.13 19.25
C LEU A 811 -46.15 -9.54 20.57
N VAL A 812 -45.46 -9.29 21.67
CA VAL A 812 -45.87 -9.64 23.03
C VAL A 812 -45.87 -8.41 23.93
N GLY A 813 -46.75 -8.41 24.93
CA GLY A 813 -46.66 -7.44 26.02
C GLY A 813 -45.56 -7.87 26.98
N LEU A 814 -44.86 -6.91 27.59
CA LEU A 814 -43.80 -7.17 28.55
C LEU A 814 -43.93 -6.21 29.73
N LEU A 815 -43.95 -6.76 30.93
CA LEU A 815 -43.88 -6.01 32.18
C LEU A 815 -42.49 -6.18 32.77
N LEU A 816 -41.80 -5.09 33.12
CA LEU A 816 -40.50 -5.15 33.81
C LEU A 816 -40.53 -4.38 35.14
N SER A 817 -40.10 -5.13 36.15
CA SER A 817 -39.91 -4.91 37.59
C SER A 817 -38.47 -4.73 38.08
N GLN A 818 -38.12 -3.73 38.89
CA GLN A 818 -36.91 -3.81 39.73
C GLN A 818 -37.13 -4.67 41.00
N GLU A 819 -38.33 -4.62 41.59
CA GLU A 819 -38.71 -5.42 42.77
C GLU A 819 -39.67 -6.54 42.39
N ALA A 820 -39.69 -7.62 43.20
CA ALA A 820 -40.59 -8.76 43.01
C ALA A 820 -42.08 -8.38 43.09
N ALA A 821 -42.40 -7.27 43.74
CA ALA A 821 -43.77 -6.74 43.81
C ALA A 821 -43.80 -5.21 44.00
N PRO A 822 -43.97 -4.41 42.93
CA PRO A 822 -44.32 -3.00 43.08
C PRO A 822 -45.73 -2.70 42.56
N ALA A 823 -46.25 -1.58 43.04
CA ALA A 823 -47.56 -1.05 42.69
C ALA A 823 -47.71 -0.58 41.22
N SER A 824 -46.63 -0.52 40.42
CA SER A 824 -46.68 -0.05 39.01
C SER A 824 -45.50 -0.54 38.12
N PRO A 825 -45.60 -1.71 37.47
CA PRO A 825 -44.56 -2.19 36.55
C PRO A 825 -44.53 -1.40 35.24
N ASN A 826 -43.34 -1.22 34.67
CA ASN A 826 -43.19 -0.59 33.36
C ASN A 826 -43.69 -1.52 32.25
N ARG A 827 -44.58 -1.00 31.39
CA ARG A 827 -45.22 -1.76 30.31
C ARG A 827 -44.55 -1.49 28.97
N PHE A 828 -44.18 -2.56 28.30
CA PHE A 828 -43.52 -2.57 26.99
C PHE A 828 -44.23 -3.52 26.02
N VAL A 829 -43.92 -3.35 24.75
CA VAL A 829 -44.23 -4.24 23.63
C VAL A 829 -42.90 -4.68 23.06
N ALA A 830 -42.70 -6.00 22.98
CA ALA A 830 -41.51 -6.63 22.47
C ALA A 830 -41.88 -7.64 21.36
N GLU A 831 -40.93 -7.96 20.49
CA GLU A 831 -41.05 -9.01 19.47
C GLU A 831 -40.16 -10.17 19.87
N ILE A 832 -40.70 -11.40 19.90
CA ILE A 832 -39.88 -12.59 20.18
C ILE A 832 -39.00 -12.88 18.97
N THR A 833 -37.69 -12.96 19.20
CA THR A 833 -36.70 -13.26 18.15
C THR A 833 -36.25 -14.71 18.15
N SER A 834 -36.02 -15.29 19.33
CA SER A 834 -35.71 -16.70 19.49
C SER A 834 -36.11 -17.19 20.88
N VAL A 835 -36.33 -18.49 20.99
CA VAL A 835 -36.55 -19.18 22.27
C VAL A 835 -35.47 -20.24 22.38
N ILE A 836 -34.79 -20.29 23.52
CA ILE A 836 -33.65 -21.17 23.78
C ILE A 836 -33.95 -21.98 25.04
N GLU A 837 -33.91 -23.31 24.94
CA GLU A 837 -33.92 -24.16 26.14
C GLU A 837 -32.55 -24.10 26.83
N THR A 838 -32.54 -23.77 28.11
CA THR A 838 -31.34 -23.76 28.96
C THR A 838 -31.42 -24.90 29.97
N GLY A 839 -30.29 -25.29 30.57
CA GLY A 839 -30.24 -26.42 31.51
C GLY A 839 -31.27 -26.37 32.64
N ASN A 840 -31.61 -25.15 33.11
CA ASN A 840 -32.51 -24.90 34.24
C ASN A 840 -33.85 -24.21 33.86
N GLY A 841 -34.09 -23.82 32.59
CA GLY A 841 -35.31 -23.07 32.22
C GLY A 841 -35.43 -22.73 30.72
N LEU A 842 -36.32 -21.80 30.38
CA LEU A 842 -36.53 -21.30 29.00
C LEU A 842 -36.06 -19.85 28.91
N ALA A 843 -35.14 -19.53 27.99
CA ALA A 843 -34.71 -18.18 27.70
C ALA A 843 -35.39 -17.65 26.43
N ILE A 844 -36.10 -16.53 26.55
CA ILE A 844 -36.75 -15.85 25.44
C ILE A 844 -35.94 -14.60 25.11
N GLU A 845 -35.48 -14.56 23.87
CA GLU A 845 -34.78 -13.43 23.27
C GLU A 845 -35.78 -12.50 22.61
N MET A 846 -35.77 -11.23 22.99
CA MET A 846 -36.76 -10.25 22.55
C MET A 846 -36.10 -8.97 22.02
N ASN A 847 -36.77 -8.34 21.05
CA ASN A 847 -36.42 -7.04 20.51
C ASN A 847 -37.52 -6.02 20.79
N PHE A 848 -37.15 -4.77 21.02
CA PHE A 848 -38.13 -3.68 21.00
C PHE A 848 -38.39 -3.28 19.53
N PRO A 849 -39.62 -3.41 19.01
CA PRO A 849 -39.92 -3.14 17.60
C PRO A 849 -39.73 -1.66 17.26
N GLU A 850 -39.16 -1.36 16.09
CA GLU A 850 -38.89 0.02 15.66
C GLU A 850 -40.16 0.89 15.65
N LYS A 851 -41.31 0.32 15.27
CA LYS A 851 -42.61 1.00 15.23
C LYS A 851 -43.03 1.64 16.57
N PHE A 852 -42.50 1.14 17.69
CA PHE A 852 -42.84 1.63 19.03
C PHE A 852 -41.64 2.30 19.74
N ARG A 853 -40.52 2.49 19.05
CA ARG A 853 -39.25 2.92 19.65
C ARG A 853 -39.36 4.29 20.30
N GLU A 854 -39.96 5.28 19.66
CA GLU A 854 -40.10 6.64 20.22
C GLU A 854 -40.86 6.63 21.56
N ARG A 855 -42.00 5.93 21.63
CA ARG A 855 -42.85 5.86 22.83
C ARG A 855 -42.23 5.06 23.97
N GLN A 856 -41.41 4.06 23.65
CA GLN A 856 -40.81 3.15 24.64
C GLN A 856 -39.40 3.56 25.06
N SER A 857 -38.67 4.31 24.22
CA SER A 857 -37.27 4.67 24.44
C SER A 857 -37.05 5.41 25.77
N THR A 858 -37.90 6.37 26.11
CA THR A 858 -37.81 7.11 27.38
C THR A 858 -37.96 6.19 28.59
N LYS A 859 -38.92 5.26 28.54
CA LYS A 859 -39.16 4.27 29.61
C LYS A 859 -38.03 3.25 29.70
N ILE A 860 -37.48 2.82 28.56
CA ILE A 860 -36.34 1.89 28.51
C ILE A 860 -35.09 2.55 29.09
N LYS A 861 -34.82 3.81 28.75
CA LYS A 861 -33.71 4.60 29.31
C LYS A 861 -33.85 4.78 30.83
N GLN A 862 -35.04 5.13 31.31
CA GLN A 862 -35.32 5.23 32.75
C GLN A 862 -35.10 3.89 33.47
N LEU A 863 -35.56 2.79 32.88
CA LEU A 863 -35.37 1.46 33.43
C LEU A 863 -33.89 1.03 33.44
N LEU A 864 -33.13 1.35 32.40
CA LEU A 864 -31.68 1.09 32.30
C LEU A 864 -30.82 1.94 33.24
N GLN A 865 -31.33 3.09 33.69
CA GLN A 865 -30.70 3.91 34.72
C GLN A 865 -31.02 3.38 36.13
N ALA A 866 -32.20 2.79 36.33
CA ALA A 866 -32.64 2.27 37.63
C ALA A 866 -32.09 0.87 37.94
N LEU A 867 -32.07 -0.02 36.94
CA LEU A 867 -31.39 -1.33 36.95
C LEU A 867 -29.91 -1.13 36.68
#